data_AF-A0AAU7B0W8-F1
#
_entry.id   AF-A0AAU7B0W8-F1
#
_cell.length_a   1.000
_cell.length_b   1.000
_cell.length_c   1.000
_cell.angle_alpha   90.00
_cell.angle_beta   90.00
_cell.angle_gamma   90.00
#
_symmetry.space_group_name_H-M   'P 1'
#
loop_
_entity.id
_entity.type
_entity.pdbx_description
1 polymer ?
#
loop_
_entity_poly.entity_id
_entity_poly.type
_entity_poly.pdbx_seq_one_letter_code
_entity_poly.pdbx_strand_id
1 'polypeptide(L)'
;MSPSARPVTALAAAAAAALAVVVAAAAPAAAATAPPAGTRAIRGTVPAYATRAPDLGPTADLTPVRALIALRHRDPAGLDRLIAAVSDPHSPHYGDYLSPAEFEQRFAPTDASVAAVAKAARAAGLTVAAAPRNNAYVMVSGTAAQARALFGTALRDFSYAGSRVHAPRAAVRLPASIAGLVADVKGLDTADVAERHADPPPAFVNAPPCSESWASTTSTAPIPDGFTEPLPNVPCGYTPKQLQGAYGITPAVRAGLDGTGIRVAIIDAFSSPLIQEDVAQWSRNRGLPVPQIEIHDNLLQRTTPQGPSLPPTDTPLDTLSPIGLGILDPHGWSGEQTLDIEAVHAMAPGATLVYQGANTALNMDINVAQNNVVSQNLAQIVSNSYGGTTDDLDEASDNIWRQAAAQGIGAYFSSGDDGDETMGTGDPKLKTVGAGANSPFVTAVGGTTLAVGPQDEHQFETYWGTFTATLKDGAFGTPVFNAGGGGGTSQSYALPAYQKGVVPDGFGSYWKGRPEALTDAKIPGRVVPDVAMVGDTNSGFLMGQTQNHSAYRNLGGNTLPGDETRYSEYRIGGTSLSAPLFAGMMALADQAAGRAHGFANPALYAARPAGAFRDISSPTKRVAVIRTNYVNATNADGGTETVLRTANNLGSLKSVPGYDDSTGLGSPLGLPFLRALAPGSKLIPADPAVVPACTPPAAVRFALSTGAGAGKRIVSLQVRVGRALVVNRRGRRLTAVTVKLPKDRPTFSVVIRTRTSSGLVVTSTRTFTESGCRRGAVTVKRTTSTLRG
;
A
#
# COMPACT_ATOMS: atom_id res chain seq x y z
N MET A 1 -2.01 -59.92 -38.59
CA MET A 1 -3.43 -60.30 -38.74
C MET A 1 -4.27 -59.03 -38.83
N SER A 2 -4.69 -58.67 -40.04
CA SER A 2 -5.82 -57.76 -40.37
C SER A 2 -7.16 -58.45 -40.01
N PRO A 3 -8.39 -57.89 -40.25
CA PRO A 3 -8.81 -56.68 -41.02
C PRO A 3 -9.92 -55.79 -40.37
N SER A 4 -10.09 -54.50 -40.74
CA SER A 4 -11.05 -53.84 -41.70
C SER A 4 -12.54 -53.85 -41.26
N ALA A 5 -13.49 -52.98 -41.61
CA ALA A 5 -13.66 -51.67 -42.28
C ALA A 5 -15.20 -51.35 -42.24
N ARG A 6 -15.59 -50.10 -42.58
CA ARG A 6 -16.93 -49.43 -42.65
C ARG A 6 -17.94 -50.08 -43.66
N PRO A 7 -19.06 -49.45 -44.16
CA PRO A 7 -20.12 -48.48 -43.70
C PRO A 7 -21.58 -48.94 -44.07
N VAL A 8 -22.66 -48.16 -43.80
CA VAL A 8 -23.91 -48.13 -44.64
C VAL A 8 -24.59 -46.74 -44.65
N THR A 9 -25.18 -46.43 -45.80
CA THR A 9 -25.74 -45.19 -46.39
C THR A 9 -27.27 -44.96 -46.23
N ALA A 10 -27.64 -43.66 -46.27
CA ALA A 10 -28.77 -42.97 -46.94
C ALA A 10 -30.17 -43.60 -47.18
N LEU A 11 -31.21 -42.80 -46.90
CA LEU A 11 -32.41 -42.67 -47.75
C LEU A 11 -32.98 -41.23 -47.69
N ALA A 12 -33.31 -40.69 -48.86
CA ALA A 12 -33.95 -39.39 -49.07
C ALA A 12 -35.42 -39.58 -49.49
N ALA A 13 -36.33 -38.69 -49.09
CA ALA A 13 -37.60 -38.46 -49.79
C ALA A 13 -38.24 -37.09 -49.46
N ALA A 14 -38.52 -36.37 -50.55
CA ALA A 14 -39.62 -35.45 -50.84
C ALA A 14 -39.77 -34.10 -50.10
N ALA A 15 -39.71 -33.05 -50.93
CA ALA A 15 -40.10 -31.68 -50.65
C ALA A 15 -41.64 -31.49 -50.63
N ALA A 16 -42.11 -30.60 -49.76
CA ALA A 16 -43.35 -29.86 -49.95
C ALA A 16 -43.12 -28.41 -49.51
N ALA A 17 -43.20 -27.50 -50.47
CA ALA A 17 -43.16 -26.06 -50.24
C ALA A 17 -44.47 -25.61 -49.59
N ALA A 18 -44.39 -25.03 -48.40
CA ALA A 18 -45.45 -24.20 -47.83
C ALA A 18 -44.87 -22.81 -47.57
N LEU A 19 -45.29 -21.87 -48.41
CA LEU A 19 -45.00 -20.45 -48.33
C LEU A 19 -45.69 -19.88 -47.08
N ALA A 20 -44.97 -19.76 -45.97
CA ALA A 20 -45.42 -19.00 -44.81
C ALA A 20 -44.68 -17.66 -44.78
N VAL A 21 -45.42 -16.60 -45.06
CA VAL A 21 -44.99 -15.20 -44.94
C VAL A 21 -44.52 -14.97 -43.49
N VAL A 22 -43.20 -14.93 -43.28
CA VAL A 22 -42.65 -14.34 -42.06
C VAL A 22 -42.77 -12.84 -42.24
N VAL A 23 -43.80 -12.25 -41.64
CA VAL A 23 -43.80 -10.83 -41.32
C VAL A 23 -42.61 -10.63 -40.39
N ALA A 24 -41.51 -10.08 -40.93
CA ALA A 24 -40.45 -9.53 -40.12
C ALA A 24 -41.07 -8.40 -39.29
N ALA A 25 -41.49 -8.71 -38.07
CA ALA A 25 -41.68 -7.69 -37.05
C ALA A 25 -40.29 -7.11 -36.80
N ALA A 26 -39.94 -6.07 -37.56
CA ALA A 26 -38.90 -5.16 -37.20
C ALA A 26 -39.28 -4.65 -35.80
N ALA A 27 -38.62 -5.18 -34.76
CA ALA A 27 -38.61 -4.52 -33.48
C ALA A 27 -38.19 -3.08 -33.78
N PRO A 28 -38.98 -2.06 -33.40
CA PRO A 28 -38.57 -0.69 -33.61
C PRO A 28 -37.24 -0.54 -32.88
N ALA A 29 -36.15 -0.37 -33.64
CA ALA A 29 -34.93 0.16 -33.11
C ALA A 29 -35.34 1.43 -32.38
N ALA A 30 -35.20 1.43 -31.04
CA ALA A 30 -35.46 2.62 -30.25
C ALA A 30 -34.56 3.70 -30.82
N ALA A 31 -35.16 4.60 -31.62
CA ALA A 31 -34.45 5.72 -32.18
C ALA A 31 -33.83 6.47 -31.01
N ALA A 32 -32.51 6.59 -31.00
CA ALA A 32 -31.82 7.46 -30.06
C ALA A 32 -32.42 8.85 -30.25
N THR A 33 -33.24 9.29 -29.30
CA THR A 33 -33.80 10.63 -29.29
C THR A 33 -32.64 11.61 -29.33
N ALA A 34 -32.64 12.49 -30.33
CA ALA A 34 -31.67 13.57 -30.41
C ALA A 34 -31.66 14.31 -29.05
N PRO A 35 -30.49 14.64 -28.49
CA PRO A 35 -30.43 15.25 -27.16
C PRO A 35 -31.26 16.54 -27.16
N PRO A 36 -32.05 16.81 -26.10
CA PRO A 36 -32.82 18.04 -26.01
C PRO A 36 -31.90 19.25 -26.20
N ALA A 37 -32.30 20.16 -27.09
CA ALA A 37 -31.56 21.36 -27.41
C ALA A 37 -31.25 22.15 -26.12
N GLY A 38 -30.00 22.58 -25.96
CA GLY A 38 -29.58 23.34 -24.78
C GLY A 38 -29.12 22.51 -23.58
N THR A 39 -28.73 21.24 -23.76
CA THR A 39 -28.06 20.43 -22.71
C THR A 39 -26.61 20.08 -23.08
N ARG A 40 -25.71 19.99 -22.09
CA ARG A 40 -24.31 19.59 -22.28
C ARG A 40 -23.98 18.36 -21.42
N ALA A 41 -23.28 17.40 -22.02
CA ALA A 41 -22.82 16.20 -21.33
C ALA A 41 -21.65 16.50 -20.38
N ILE A 42 -21.68 15.89 -19.21
CA ILE A 42 -20.60 15.85 -18.24
C ILE A 42 -19.84 14.52 -18.46
N ARG A 43 -18.52 14.59 -18.63
CA ARG A 43 -17.67 13.41 -18.85
C ARG A 43 -17.43 12.69 -17.52
N GLY A 44 -17.08 11.41 -17.55
CA GLY A 44 -16.74 10.64 -16.34
C GLY A 44 -17.93 10.18 -15.50
N THR A 45 -19.17 10.46 -15.90
CA THR A 45 -20.37 10.08 -15.11
C THR A 45 -20.98 8.73 -15.50
N VAL A 46 -20.29 7.95 -16.34
CA VAL A 46 -20.67 6.56 -16.67
C VAL A 46 -19.53 5.70 -16.15
N PRO A 47 -19.75 4.90 -15.10
CA PRO A 47 -18.68 4.08 -14.57
C PRO A 47 -18.28 3.00 -15.59
N ALA A 48 -16.99 2.71 -15.71
CA ALA A 48 -16.48 1.79 -16.72
C ALA A 48 -17.17 0.41 -16.65
N TYR A 49 -17.44 -0.11 -15.44
CA TYR A 49 -18.09 -1.41 -15.26
C TYR A 49 -19.49 -1.46 -15.92
N ALA A 50 -20.25 -0.36 -15.91
CA ALA A 50 -21.60 -0.33 -16.45
C ALA A 50 -21.61 -0.59 -17.96
N THR A 51 -20.51 -0.32 -18.67
CA THR A 51 -20.40 -0.63 -20.10
C THR A 51 -20.32 -2.13 -20.39
N ARG A 52 -19.87 -2.94 -19.41
CA ARG A 52 -19.61 -4.38 -19.54
C ARG A 52 -20.61 -5.25 -18.79
N ALA A 53 -21.15 -4.76 -17.67
CA ALA A 53 -22.06 -5.51 -16.81
C ALA A 53 -23.42 -5.80 -17.47
N PRO A 54 -24.06 -6.94 -17.18
CA PRO A 54 -25.42 -7.23 -17.65
C PRO A 54 -26.43 -6.17 -17.18
N ASP A 55 -27.13 -5.56 -18.13
CA ASP A 55 -28.19 -4.56 -17.90
C ASP A 55 -29.53 -5.25 -17.58
N LEU A 56 -30.10 -4.95 -16.42
CA LEU A 56 -31.31 -5.55 -15.87
C LEU A 56 -32.58 -4.72 -16.13
N GLY A 57 -32.46 -3.62 -16.87
CA GLY A 57 -33.57 -2.72 -17.19
C GLY A 57 -33.50 -1.36 -16.47
N PRO A 58 -34.53 -0.52 -16.66
CA PRO A 58 -34.59 0.79 -16.01
C PRO A 58 -34.74 0.67 -14.50
N THR A 59 -34.04 1.53 -13.75
CA THR A 59 -34.26 1.69 -12.31
C THR A 59 -35.65 2.28 -12.06
N ALA A 60 -36.36 1.80 -11.03
CA ALA A 60 -37.71 2.25 -10.73
C ALA A 60 -37.76 3.77 -10.41
N ASP A 61 -38.78 4.47 -10.92
CA ASP A 61 -38.89 5.93 -10.85
C ASP A 61 -38.92 6.49 -9.41
N LEU A 62 -39.36 5.69 -8.44
CA LEU A 62 -39.44 6.05 -7.02
C LEU A 62 -38.20 5.65 -6.20
N THR A 63 -37.21 4.99 -6.81
CA THR A 63 -35.96 4.65 -6.12
C THR A 63 -35.31 5.91 -5.55
N PRO A 64 -34.96 5.96 -4.26
CA PRO A 64 -34.26 7.09 -3.67
C PRO A 64 -32.89 7.30 -4.31
N VAL A 65 -32.53 8.56 -4.54
CA VAL A 65 -31.24 8.97 -5.11
C VAL A 65 -30.67 10.10 -4.28
N ARG A 66 -29.37 10.02 -4.00
CA ARG A 66 -28.54 11.13 -3.53
C ARG A 66 -27.51 11.46 -4.60
N ALA A 67 -27.19 12.73 -4.76
CA ALA A 67 -26.10 13.11 -5.65
C ALA A 67 -25.30 14.29 -5.11
N LEU A 68 -24.01 14.29 -5.43
CA LEU A 68 -23.09 15.40 -5.22
C LEU A 68 -22.81 16.02 -6.58
N ILE A 69 -23.21 17.28 -6.77
CA ILE A 69 -22.94 18.04 -8.00
C ILE A 69 -21.70 18.89 -7.76
N ALA A 70 -20.55 18.42 -8.25
CA ALA A 70 -19.25 19.08 -8.05
C ALA A 70 -19.14 20.32 -8.95
N LEU A 71 -18.70 21.43 -8.39
CA LEU A 71 -18.56 22.70 -9.08
C LEU A 71 -17.11 22.92 -9.54
N ARG A 72 -16.94 23.57 -10.68
CA ARG A 72 -15.63 23.91 -11.23
C ARG A 72 -15.01 25.07 -10.46
N HIS A 73 -13.72 24.95 -10.15
CA HIS A 73 -12.92 26.09 -9.71
C HIS A 73 -12.95 27.21 -10.76
N ARG A 74 -12.93 28.45 -10.27
CA ARG A 74 -12.63 29.63 -11.07
C ARG A 74 -11.17 29.58 -11.52
N ASP A 75 -10.90 30.09 -12.71
CA ASP A 75 -9.56 30.17 -13.31
C ASP A 75 -8.72 28.86 -13.16
N PRO A 76 -9.18 27.72 -13.71
CA PRO A 76 -8.47 26.45 -13.59
C PRO A 76 -7.05 26.51 -14.18
N ALA A 77 -6.82 27.31 -15.23
CA ALA A 77 -5.49 27.51 -15.81
C ALA A 77 -4.57 28.33 -14.89
N GLY A 78 -5.10 29.30 -14.16
CA GLY A 78 -4.37 30.00 -13.10
C GLY A 78 -4.05 29.09 -11.92
N LEU A 79 -4.99 28.23 -11.52
CA LEU A 79 -4.78 27.25 -10.46
C LEU A 79 -3.66 26.26 -10.82
N ASP A 80 -3.65 25.71 -12.04
CA ASP A 80 -2.61 24.79 -12.49
C ASP A 80 -1.22 25.43 -12.53
N ARG A 81 -1.15 26.71 -12.95
CA ARG A 81 0.11 27.48 -12.91
C ARG A 81 0.59 27.71 -11.49
N LEU A 82 -0.32 28.00 -10.56
CA LEU A 82 0.02 28.15 -9.15
C LEU A 82 0.55 26.83 -8.58
N ILE A 83 -0.18 25.73 -8.78
CA ILE A 83 0.22 24.40 -8.29
C ILE A 83 1.61 24.05 -8.80
N ALA A 84 1.87 24.22 -10.10
CA ALA A 84 3.19 23.98 -10.68
C ALA A 84 4.28 24.83 -10.01
N ALA A 85 4.01 26.11 -9.74
CA ALA A 85 4.97 27.01 -9.11
C ALA A 85 5.25 26.68 -7.65
N VAL A 86 4.24 26.24 -6.87
CA VAL A 86 4.39 25.96 -5.44
C VAL A 86 4.86 24.54 -5.13
N SER A 87 4.79 23.63 -6.11
CA SER A 87 5.18 22.22 -5.94
C SER A 87 6.51 21.84 -6.59
N ASP A 88 7.03 22.63 -7.54
CA ASP A 88 8.35 22.37 -8.15
C ASP A 88 9.48 22.80 -7.20
N PRO A 89 10.35 21.88 -6.72
CA PRO A 89 11.46 22.23 -5.81
C PRO A 89 12.51 23.18 -6.42
N HIS A 90 12.51 23.38 -7.75
CA HIS A 90 13.40 24.35 -8.42
C HIS A 90 12.77 25.74 -8.59
N SER A 91 11.48 25.87 -8.29
CA SER A 91 10.77 27.14 -8.35
C SER A 91 11.14 28.03 -7.16
N PRO A 92 11.32 29.34 -7.34
CA PRO A 92 11.46 30.28 -6.23
C PRO A 92 10.20 30.36 -5.36
N HIS A 93 9.06 29.88 -5.85
CA HIS A 93 7.78 29.82 -5.12
C HIS A 93 7.53 28.47 -4.45
N TYR A 94 8.49 27.55 -4.45
CA TYR A 94 8.32 26.26 -3.81
C TYR A 94 8.00 26.42 -2.32
N GLY A 95 6.85 25.90 -1.89
CA GLY A 95 6.39 26.07 -0.51
C GLY A 95 5.58 27.33 -0.23
N ASP A 96 5.38 28.23 -1.20
CA ASP A 96 4.54 29.43 -1.07
C ASP A 96 3.04 29.07 -1.21
N TYR A 97 2.57 28.17 -0.34
CA TYR A 97 1.21 27.65 -0.38
C TYR A 97 0.16 28.67 0.07
N LEU A 98 -1.08 28.49 -0.39
CA LEU A 98 -2.22 29.30 0.05
C LEU A 98 -2.83 28.77 1.34
N SER A 99 -3.35 29.68 2.15
CA SER A 99 -4.36 29.34 3.14
C SER A 99 -5.70 28.95 2.49
N PRO A 100 -6.60 28.24 3.19
CA PRO A 100 -7.94 27.96 2.67
C PRO A 100 -8.72 29.21 2.28
N ALA A 101 -8.62 30.30 3.05
CA ALA A 101 -9.31 31.55 2.75
C ALA A 101 -8.80 32.21 1.46
N GLU A 102 -7.49 32.19 1.22
CA GLU A 102 -6.90 32.71 -0.03
C GLU A 102 -7.29 31.85 -1.24
N PHE A 103 -7.31 30.52 -1.08
CA PHE A 103 -7.81 29.64 -2.12
C PHE A 103 -9.28 29.92 -2.43
N GLU A 104 -10.13 30.02 -1.40
CA GLU A 104 -11.56 30.31 -1.53
C GLU A 104 -11.79 31.63 -2.28
N GLN A 105 -11.04 32.67 -1.90
CA GLN A 105 -11.15 33.98 -2.52
C GLN A 105 -10.76 33.99 -4.01
N ARG A 106 -9.76 33.18 -4.40
CA ARG A 106 -9.18 33.20 -5.75
C ARG A 106 -9.81 32.19 -6.70
N PHE A 107 -10.01 30.96 -6.24
CA PHE A 107 -10.28 29.80 -7.10
C PHE A 107 -11.57 29.06 -6.75
N ALA A 108 -12.09 29.13 -5.52
CA ALA A 108 -13.33 28.41 -5.21
C ALA A 108 -14.53 28.89 -6.05
N PRO A 109 -15.52 28.03 -6.31
CA PRO A 109 -16.78 28.43 -6.94
C PRO A 109 -17.48 29.57 -6.18
N THR A 110 -18.25 30.39 -6.90
CA THR A 110 -18.94 31.54 -6.28
C THR A 110 -20.29 31.13 -5.68
N ASP A 111 -20.77 31.89 -4.70
CA ASP A 111 -22.13 31.72 -4.15
C ASP A 111 -23.21 31.80 -5.23
N ALA A 112 -23.01 32.63 -6.26
CA ALA A 112 -23.91 32.71 -7.40
C ALA A 112 -23.94 31.41 -8.21
N SER A 113 -22.81 30.72 -8.35
CA SER A 113 -22.72 29.41 -9.01
C SER A 113 -23.48 28.35 -8.21
N VAL A 114 -23.29 28.31 -6.88
CA VAL A 114 -24.03 27.44 -5.97
C VAL A 114 -25.54 27.70 -6.05
N ALA A 115 -25.94 28.97 -5.98
CA ALA A 115 -27.35 29.37 -6.06
C ALA A 115 -27.99 28.97 -7.40
N ALA A 116 -27.27 29.10 -8.52
CA ALA A 116 -27.75 28.69 -9.84
C ALA A 116 -27.99 27.18 -9.93
N VAL A 117 -27.05 26.36 -9.46
CA VAL A 117 -27.18 24.89 -9.44
C VAL A 117 -28.28 24.46 -8.47
N ALA A 118 -28.34 25.03 -7.27
CA ALA A 118 -29.38 24.75 -6.31
C ALA A 118 -30.78 25.12 -6.83
N LYS A 119 -30.91 26.24 -7.57
CA LYS A 119 -32.17 26.63 -8.21
C LYS A 119 -32.60 25.62 -9.29
N ALA A 120 -31.66 25.17 -10.13
CA ALA A 120 -31.94 24.16 -11.15
C ALA A 120 -32.36 22.81 -10.53
N ALA A 121 -31.70 22.38 -9.47
CA ALA A 121 -32.05 21.15 -8.75
C ALA A 121 -33.46 21.22 -8.14
N ARG A 122 -33.81 22.32 -7.46
CA ARG A 122 -35.17 22.52 -6.91
C ARG A 122 -36.23 22.55 -8.01
N ALA A 123 -35.93 23.14 -9.18
CA ALA A 123 -36.84 23.15 -10.32
C ALA A 123 -37.11 21.74 -10.88
N ALA A 124 -36.16 20.81 -10.72
CA ALA A 124 -36.34 19.39 -11.06
C ALA A 124 -37.03 18.57 -9.95
N GLY A 125 -37.46 19.21 -8.86
CA GLY A 125 -38.12 18.56 -7.73
C GLY A 125 -37.18 17.94 -6.70
N LEU A 126 -35.85 18.13 -6.85
CA LEU A 126 -34.88 17.62 -5.89
C LEU A 126 -34.81 18.52 -4.64
N THR A 127 -34.55 17.88 -3.50
CA THR A 127 -34.18 18.56 -2.26
C THR A 127 -32.70 18.93 -2.31
N VAL A 128 -32.35 20.14 -1.89
CA VAL A 128 -30.97 20.63 -1.85
C VAL A 128 -30.53 20.73 -0.39
N ALA A 129 -29.50 19.98 -0.03
CA ALA A 129 -28.80 20.12 1.25
C ALA A 129 -27.81 21.31 1.19
N ALA A 130 -27.27 21.72 2.34
CA ALA A 130 -26.29 22.81 2.38
C ALA A 130 -25.04 22.50 1.54
N ALA A 131 -24.44 23.54 0.95
CA ALA A 131 -23.14 23.47 0.29
C ALA A 131 -22.00 23.68 1.32
N PRO A 132 -20.81 23.11 1.10
CA PRO A 132 -19.67 23.33 1.99
C PRO A 132 -19.16 24.77 1.89
N ARG A 133 -18.40 25.22 2.89
CA ARG A 133 -17.84 26.59 2.97
C ARG A 133 -17.04 27.00 1.73
N ASN A 134 -16.28 26.07 1.15
CA ASN A 134 -15.49 26.32 -0.06
C ASN A 134 -16.30 26.18 -1.36
N ASN A 135 -17.63 26.06 -1.29
CA ASN A 135 -18.54 25.95 -2.43
C ASN A 135 -18.19 24.83 -3.42
N ALA A 136 -17.42 23.81 -3.01
CA ALA A 136 -16.92 22.77 -3.91
C ALA A 136 -18.03 21.94 -4.58
N TYR A 137 -19.19 21.81 -3.94
CA TYR A 137 -20.31 21.03 -4.48
C TYR A 137 -21.67 21.48 -3.95
N VAL A 138 -22.73 21.01 -4.60
CA VAL A 138 -24.11 21.08 -4.11
C VAL A 138 -24.63 19.66 -3.91
N MET A 139 -25.03 19.32 -2.69
CA MET A 139 -25.65 18.03 -2.38
C MET A 139 -27.15 18.07 -2.63
N VAL A 140 -27.67 17.03 -3.29
CA VAL A 140 -29.09 16.91 -3.61
C VAL A 140 -29.62 15.51 -3.29
N SER A 141 -30.92 15.40 -3.02
CA SER A 141 -31.63 14.14 -2.86
C SER A 141 -33.03 14.17 -3.45
N GLY A 142 -33.57 13.01 -3.82
CA GLY A 142 -34.89 12.86 -4.41
C GLY A 142 -35.11 11.45 -4.94
N THR A 143 -35.90 11.31 -6.00
CA THR A 143 -36.15 10.03 -6.66
C THR A 143 -35.40 9.90 -7.99
N ALA A 144 -35.27 8.67 -8.51
CA ALA A 144 -34.70 8.41 -9.83
C ALA A 144 -35.41 9.18 -10.96
N ALA A 145 -36.73 9.38 -10.87
CA ALA A 145 -37.47 10.21 -11.82
C ALA A 145 -37.07 11.70 -11.78
N GLN A 146 -36.87 12.26 -10.58
CA GLN A 146 -36.42 13.64 -10.39
C GLN A 146 -34.96 13.81 -10.82
N ALA A 147 -34.11 12.83 -10.49
CA ALA A 147 -32.73 12.78 -10.96
C ALA A 147 -32.68 12.75 -12.50
N ARG A 148 -33.50 11.93 -13.16
CA ARG A 148 -33.66 11.91 -14.62
C ARG A 148 -34.06 13.28 -15.17
N ALA A 149 -34.93 14.01 -14.49
CA ALA A 149 -35.38 15.34 -14.91
C ALA A 149 -34.25 16.39 -14.90
N LEU A 150 -33.36 16.36 -13.89
CA LEU A 150 -32.21 17.27 -13.84
C LEU A 150 -31.06 16.83 -14.75
N PHE A 151 -30.69 15.56 -14.66
CA PHE A 151 -29.46 15.01 -15.25
C PHE A 151 -29.66 14.50 -16.67
N GLY A 152 -30.88 14.53 -17.21
CA GLY A 152 -31.16 14.18 -18.61
C GLY A 152 -30.72 12.75 -19.00
N THR A 153 -30.56 11.86 -18.02
CA THR A 153 -30.14 10.46 -18.21
C THR A 153 -30.98 9.56 -17.29
N ALA A 154 -31.38 8.41 -17.80
CA ALA A 154 -32.10 7.41 -17.00
C ALA A 154 -31.08 6.51 -16.28
N LEU A 155 -31.36 6.21 -15.01
CA LEU A 155 -30.63 5.19 -14.26
C LEU A 155 -31.09 3.80 -14.71
N ARG A 156 -30.14 2.87 -14.74
CA ARG A 156 -30.38 1.47 -15.08
C ARG A 156 -29.80 0.58 -14.01
N ASP A 157 -30.46 -0.56 -13.79
CA ASP A 157 -29.98 -1.57 -12.86
C ASP A 157 -29.03 -2.53 -13.58
N PHE A 158 -27.97 -2.95 -12.90
CA PHE A 158 -26.96 -3.87 -13.40
C PHE A 158 -26.74 -5.01 -12.41
N SER A 159 -26.36 -6.18 -12.93
CA SER A 159 -25.76 -7.24 -12.11
C SER A 159 -24.26 -7.05 -12.08
N TYR A 160 -23.71 -6.68 -10.93
CA TYR A 160 -22.28 -6.41 -10.75
C TYR A 160 -21.80 -6.97 -9.41
N ALA A 161 -20.68 -7.69 -9.41
CA ALA A 161 -20.10 -8.33 -8.23
C ALA A 161 -21.07 -9.20 -7.39
N GLY A 162 -22.08 -9.81 -8.03
CA GLY A 162 -23.10 -10.61 -7.34
C GLY A 162 -24.28 -9.81 -6.77
N SER A 163 -24.24 -8.49 -6.88
CA SER A 163 -25.27 -7.57 -6.38
C SER A 163 -26.02 -6.88 -7.52
N ARG A 164 -27.24 -6.42 -7.22
CA ARG A 164 -28.00 -5.50 -8.08
C ARG A 164 -27.64 -4.08 -7.70
N VAL A 165 -27.00 -3.35 -8.63
CA VAL A 165 -26.57 -1.96 -8.46
C VAL A 165 -27.29 -1.09 -9.48
N HIS A 166 -27.33 0.22 -9.30
CA HIS A 166 -27.83 1.13 -10.34
C HIS A 166 -26.81 2.21 -10.68
N ALA A 167 -26.77 2.60 -11.96
CA ALA A 167 -25.86 3.63 -12.46
C ALA A 167 -26.40 4.29 -13.74
N PRO A 168 -25.86 5.46 -14.15
CA PRO A 168 -26.12 6.02 -15.47
C PRO A 168 -25.51 5.15 -16.58
N ARG A 169 -26.30 4.77 -17.59
CA ARG A 169 -25.78 4.10 -18.80
C ARG A 169 -25.28 5.08 -19.87
N ALA A 170 -25.61 6.35 -19.74
CA ALA A 170 -25.16 7.42 -20.62
C ALA A 170 -24.74 8.63 -19.78
N ALA A 171 -23.79 9.40 -20.31
CA ALA A 171 -23.27 10.59 -19.65
C ALA A 171 -24.40 11.52 -19.21
N VAL A 172 -24.30 12.03 -17.98
CA VAL A 172 -25.21 13.03 -17.42
C VAL A 172 -25.23 14.25 -18.34
N ARG A 173 -26.41 14.78 -18.62
CA ARG A 173 -26.64 15.96 -19.43
C ARG A 173 -27.34 17.03 -18.60
N LEU A 174 -26.64 18.14 -18.36
CA LEU A 174 -27.18 19.26 -17.60
C LEU A 174 -27.68 20.38 -18.51
N PRO A 175 -28.65 21.21 -18.06
CA PRO A 175 -29.03 22.43 -18.77
C PRO A 175 -27.83 23.35 -19.03
N ALA A 176 -27.75 23.95 -20.21
CA ALA A 176 -26.63 24.82 -20.61
C ALA A 176 -26.39 25.99 -19.64
N SER A 177 -27.43 26.44 -18.93
CA SER A 177 -27.36 27.47 -17.91
C SER A 177 -26.47 27.11 -16.71
N ILE A 178 -26.31 25.82 -16.40
CA ILE A 178 -25.50 25.34 -15.28
C ILE A 178 -24.36 24.39 -15.69
N ALA A 179 -24.41 23.81 -16.89
CA ALA A 179 -23.41 22.83 -17.31
C ALA A 179 -21.99 23.40 -17.42
N GLY A 180 -21.83 24.71 -17.61
CA GLY A 180 -20.54 25.39 -17.55
C GLY A 180 -19.96 25.53 -16.13
N LEU A 181 -20.79 25.35 -15.10
CA LEU A 181 -20.42 25.47 -13.68
C LEU A 181 -20.06 24.11 -13.07
N VAL A 182 -20.52 23.01 -13.66
CA VAL A 182 -20.40 21.67 -13.08
C VAL A 182 -19.18 20.94 -13.64
N ALA A 183 -18.37 20.38 -12.75
CA ALA A 183 -17.22 19.55 -13.06
C ALA A 183 -17.63 18.07 -13.18
N ASP A 184 -18.40 17.58 -12.21
CA ASP A 184 -18.77 16.18 -12.07
C ASP A 184 -20.12 16.00 -11.35
N VAL A 185 -20.70 14.81 -11.43
CA VAL A 185 -21.87 14.38 -10.65
C VAL A 185 -21.61 12.99 -10.07
N LYS A 186 -21.56 12.89 -8.74
CA LYS A 186 -21.35 11.63 -8.00
C LYS A 186 -22.60 11.18 -7.26
N GLY A 187 -22.64 9.91 -6.84
CA GLY A 187 -23.73 9.32 -6.06
C GLY A 187 -24.90 8.73 -6.86
N LEU A 188 -24.89 8.88 -8.20
CA LEU A 188 -25.86 8.22 -9.09
C LEU A 188 -25.56 6.74 -9.35
N ASP A 189 -24.35 6.32 -8.97
CA ASP A 189 -23.86 4.95 -9.04
C ASP A 189 -23.78 4.37 -7.63
N THR A 190 -24.21 3.12 -7.49
CA THR A 190 -24.21 2.35 -6.25
C THR A 190 -23.43 1.05 -6.40
N ALA A 191 -22.33 1.01 -7.15
CA ALA A 191 -21.48 -0.18 -7.18
C ALA A 191 -20.79 -0.48 -5.84
N ASP A 192 -20.56 0.56 -5.02
CA ASP A 192 -19.81 0.47 -3.77
C ASP A 192 -20.73 0.20 -2.55
N VAL A 193 -21.51 -0.89 -2.57
CA VAL A 193 -22.42 -1.24 -1.46
C VAL A 193 -22.00 -2.55 -0.78
N ALA A 194 -21.94 -2.52 0.56
CA ALA A 194 -21.52 -3.63 1.41
C ALA A 194 -22.53 -3.94 2.54
N GLU A 195 -22.66 -5.21 2.92
CA GLU A 195 -23.72 -5.80 3.78
C GLU A 195 -23.82 -5.23 5.21
N ARG A 196 -25.00 -5.34 5.86
CA ARG A 196 -25.22 -4.86 7.24
C ARG A 196 -24.39 -5.67 8.24
N HIS A 197 -23.71 -5.04 9.18
CA HIS A 197 -23.61 -5.36 10.63
C HIS A 197 -22.73 -4.29 11.34
N ALA A 198 -22.81 -4.15 12.68
CA ALA A 198 -22.04 -3.18 13.51
C ALA A 198 -21.18 -3.87 14.62
N ASP A 199 -21.01 -5.20 14.58
CA ASP A 199 -20.17 -6.03 15.47
C ASP A 199 -18.71 -6.24 14.99
N PRO A 200 -17.68 -6.25 15.86
CA PRO A 200 -16.26 -6.42 15.49
C PRO A 200 -15.96 -7.45 14.39
N PRO A 201 -14.96 -7.21 13.52
CA PRO A 201 -14.72 -8.05 12.35
C PRO A 201 -14.42 -9.51 12.75
N PRO A 202 -14.79 -10.50 11.92
CA PRO A 202 -14.44 -11.90 12.16
C PRO A 202 -12.93 -12.08 12.36
N ALA A 203 -12.55 -12.86 13.36
CA ALA A 203 -11.15 -13.02 13.67
C ALA A 203 -10.38 -13.79 12.59
N PHE A 204 -9.15 -13.32 12.33
CA PHE A 204 -8.13 -14.05 11.60
C PHE A 204 -6.88 -14.19 12.48
N VAL A 205 -6.33 -15.39 12.55
CA VAL A 205 -5.14 -15.72 13.35
C VAL A 205 -4.08 -16.33 12.44
N ASN A 206 -2.85 -15.84 12.57
CA ASN A 206 -1.70 -16.44 11.91
C ASN A 206 -1.48 -17.87 12.42
N ALA A 207 -1.65 -18.88 11.57
CA ALA A 207 -1.36 -20.25 11.94
C ALA A 207 0.16 -20.49 11.95
N PRO A 208 0.72 -21.10 13.01
CA PRO A 208 2.11 -21.55 13.02
C PRO A 208 2.29 -22.79 12.12
N PRO A 209 3.51 -23.04 11.62
CA PRO A 209 4.71 -22.24 11.83
C PRO A 209 4.72 -20.95 10.98
N CYS A 210 5.18 -19.86 11.59
CA CYS A 210 5.59 -18.63 10.92
C CYS A 210 6.92 -18.14 11.50
N SER A 211 7.64 -17.32 10.74
CA SER A 211 8.98 -16.84 11.06
C SER A 211 8.96 -15.46 11.73
N GLU A 212 9.89 -15.18 12.64
CA GLU A 212 10.05 -13.83 13.21
C GLU A 212 10.63 -12.83 12.18
N SER A 213 11.50 -13.31 11.30
CA SER A 213 12.10 -12.55 10.20
C SER A 213 12.11 -13.40 8.93
N TRP A 214 12.39 -12.79 7.78
CA TRP A 214 12.50 -13.54 6.52
C TRP A 214 13.49 -14.69 6.66
N ALA A 215 13.04 -15.89 6.29
CA ALA A 215 13.83 -17.13 6.32
C ALA A 215 14.50 -17.46 7.66
N SER A 216 13.96 -16.99 8.80
CA SER A 216 14.45 -17.43 10.12
C SER A 216 14.07 -18.88 10.44
N THR A 217 13.01 -19.39 9.79
CA THR A 217 12.63 -20.79 9.84
C THR A 217 12.37 -21.33 8.43
N THR A 218 12.62 -22.62 8.24
CA THR A 218 12.43 -23.33 6.97
C THR A 218 11.23 -24.28 7.07
N SER A 219 10.44 -24.37 6.01
CA SER A 219 9.31 -25.28 5.95
C SER A 219 9.76 -26.73 5.78
N THR A 220 8.98 -27.65 6.36
CA THR A 220 9.12 -29.10 6.15
C THR A 220 8.22 -29.62 5.02
N ALA A 221 7.46 -28.75 4.36
CA ALA A 221 6.64 -29.11 3.21
C ALA A 221 7.52 -29.63 2.05
N PRO A 222 6.97 -30.45 1.13
CA PRO A 222 7.66 -30.86 -0.08
C PRO A 222 8.19 -29.65 -0.86
N ILE A 223 9.36 -29.78 -1.49
CA ILE A 223 9.92 -28.72 -2.33
C ILE A 223 9.00 -28.54 -3.56
N PRO A 224 8.41 -27.36 -3.78
CA PRO A 224 7.52 -27.16 -4.93
C PRO A 224 8.28 -27.16 -6.26
N ASP A 225 7.56 -27.49 -7.33
CA ASP A 225 8.11 -27.45 -8.69
C ASP A 225 8.73 -26.09 -9.03
N GLY A 226 9.92 -26.14 -9.63
CA GLY A 226 10.71 -24.94 -9.97
C GLY A 226 11.58 -24.38 -8.85
N PHE A 227 11.59 -25.02 -7.68
CA PHE A 227 12.54 -24.75 -6.59
C PHE A 227 13.47 -25.95 -6.39
N THR A 228 14.68 -25.68 -5.88
CA THR A 228 15.73 -26.71 -5.66
C THR A 228 16.09 -26.89 -4.19
N GLU A 229 15.58 -26.02 -3.32
CA GLU A 229 15.84 -26.00 -1.89
C GLU A 229 14.53 -25.82 -1.12
N PRO A 230 14.45 -26.27 0.14
CA PRO A 230 13.32 -25.99 1.01
C PRO A 230 13.05 -24.49 1.14
N LEU A 231 11.78 -24.11 1.05
CA LEU A 231 11.34 -22.72 1.14
C LEU A 231 11.19 -22.26 2.60
N PRO A 232 11.38 -20.96 2.88
CA PRO A 232 11.17 -20.41 4.21
C PRO A 232 9.69 -20.43 4.61
N ASN A 233 9.41 -20.54 5.91
CA ASN A 233 8.05 -20.23 6.39
C ASN A 233 7.83 -18.73 6.35
N VAL A 234 6.59 -18.34 6.03
CA VAL A 234 6.13 -16.96 5.98
C VAL A 234 6.45 -16.20 7.28
N PRO A 235 6.90 -14.94 7.25
CA PRO A 235 6.97 -14.09 8.43
C PRO A 235 5.61 -14.00 9.16
N CYS A 236 5.60 -13.93 10.49
CA CYS A 236 4.36 -13.71 11.25
C CYS A 236 3.77 -12.30 11.05
N GLY A 237 4.50 -11.42 10.39
CA GLY A 237 4.18 -10.01 10.19
C GLY A 237 5.29 -9.14 10.79
N TYR A 238 5.70 -8.09 10.09
CA TYR A 238 6.75 -7.20 10.54
C TYR A 238 6.23 -6.18 11.54
N THR A 239 7.05 -5.93 12.55
CA THR A 239 6.83 -4.91 13.59
C THR A 239 7.32 -3.53 13.12
N PRO A 240 6.93 -2.43 13.79
CA PRO A 240 7.45 -1.09 13.50
C PRO A 240 8.98 -1.02 13.52
N LYS A 241 9.61 -1.66 14.51
CA LYS A 241 11.07 -1.74 14.63
C LYS A 241 11.72 -2.36 13.39
N GLN A 242 11.14 -3.45 12.88
CA GLN A 242 11.62 -4.14 11.68
C GLN A 242 11.46 -3.27 10.43
N LEU A 243 10.31 -2.63 10.24
CA LEU A 243 10.07 -1.76 9.08
C LEU A 243 10.95 -0.50 9.12
N GLN A 244 11.07 0.16 10.28
CA GLN A 244 11.97 1.31 10.46
C GLN A 244 13.44 0.93 10.17
N GLY A 245 13.86 -0.27 10.58
CA GLY A 245 15.19 -0.80 10.31
C GLY A 245 15.43 -1.08 8.83
N ALA A 246 14.47 -1.77 8.19
CA ALA A 246 14.56 -2.16 6.78
C ALA A 246 14.54 -0.94 5.84
N TYR A 247 13.71 0.06 6.15
CA TYR A 247 13.68 1.33 5.44
C TYR A 247 14.73 2.34 5.94
N GLY A 248 15.61 1.94 6.87
CA GLY A 248 16.81 2.72 7.23
C GLY A 248 16.54 4.03 7.98
N ILE A 249 15.41 4.16 8.66
CA ILE A 249 15.01 5.36 9.40
C ILE A 249 15.18 5.25 10.92
N THR A 250 15.50 4.08 11.47
CA THR A 250 15.72 3.90 12.92
C THR A 250 16.66 4.96 13.53
N PRO A 251 17.79 5.35 12.90
CA PRO A 251 18.64 6.41 13.45
C PRO A 251 17.94 7.76 13.53
N ALA A 252 17.08 8.10 12.55
CA ALA A 252 16.35 9.36 12.50
C ALA A 252 15.26 9.40 13.57
N VAL A 253 14.44 8.34 13.66
CA VAL A 253 13.39 8.22 14.69
C VAL A 253 13.98 8.32 16.10
N ARG A 254 15.10 7.63 16.36
CA ARG A 254 15.80 7.72 17.66
C ARG A 254 16.39 9.09 17.96
N ALA A 255 16.68 9.89 16.93
CA ALA A 255 17.17 11.26 17.07
C ALA A 255 16.03 12.28 17.25
N GLY A 256 14.77 11.84 17.34
CA GLY A 256 13.60 12.70 17.48
C GLY A 256 12.98 13.14 16.15
N LEU A 257 13.42 12.56 15.04
CA LEU A 257 12.73 12.69 13.76
C LEU A 257 11.66 11.60 13.66
N ASP A 258 10.57 11.79 14.38
CA ASP A 258 9.48 10.85 14.60
C ASP A 258 8.12 11.37 14.08
N GLY A 259 8.09 12.48 13.35
CA GLY A 259 6.87 13.12 12.86
C GLY A 259 6.27 14.16 13.81
N THR A 260 6.92 14.46 14.94
CA THR A 260 6.45 15.50 15.87
C THR A 260 6.16 16.82 15.16
N GLY A 261 4.95 17.34 15.37
CA GLY A 261 4.48 18.60 14.77
C GLY A 261 3.84 18.45 13.39
N ILE A 262 3.83 17.24 12.83
CA ILE A 262 3.15 16.92 11.58
C ILE A 262 1.81 16.22 11.88
N ARG A 263 0.78 16.61 11.12
CA ARG A 263 -0.55 16.02 11.16
C ARG A 263 -0.76 15.20 9.90
N VAL A 264 -1.09 13.93 10.08
CA VAL A 264 -1.37 12.98 9.00
C VAL A 264 -2.84 12.58 9.07
N ALA A 265 -3.61 12.95 8.05
CA ALA A 265 -4.98 12.49 7.90
C ALA A 265 -5.04 11.09 7.29
N ILE A 266 -5.92 10.26 7.82
CA ILE A 266 -6.37 9.00 7.24
C ILE A 266 -7.83 9.21 6.86
N ILE A 267 -8.18 9.02 5.60
CA ILE A 267 -9.57 9.08 5.14
C ILE A 267 -10.02 7.67 4.82
N ASP A 268 -11.12 7.24 5.41
CA ASP A 268 -11.73 5.94 5.17
C ASP A 268 -13.25 6.01 5.21
N ALA A 269 -13.91 4.95 4.73
CA ALA A 269 -15.33 4.77 5.02
C ALA A 269 -15.54 4.34 6.47
N PHE A 270 -16.58 4.87 7.08
CA PHE A 270 -16.97 4.58 8.45
C PHE A 270 -15.93 5.03 9.49
N SER A 271 -16.13 4.64 10.75
CA SER A 271 -15.25 4.97 11.86
C SER A 271 -15.40 3.89 12.93
N SER A 272 -14.32 3.14 13.18
CA SER A 272 -14.31 2.08 14.18
C SER A 272 -14.41 2.70 15.59
N PRO A 273 -15.38 2.28 16.42
CA PRO A 273 -15.52 2.81 17.78
C PRO A 273 -14.36 2.39 18.70
N LEU A 274 -13.61 1.34 18.35
CA LEU A 274 -12.51 0.79 19.15
C LEU A 274 -11.13 1.27 18.69
N ILE A 275 -11.07 2.11 17.64
CA ILE A 275 -9.81 2.47 16.98
C ILE A 275 -8.77 3.06 17.94
N GLN A 276 -9.19 3.91 18.87
CA GLN A 276 -8.29 4.53 19.84
C GLN A 276 -7.77 3.51 20.86
N GLU A 277 -8.60 2.55 21.27
CA GLU A 277 -8.24 1.52 22.25
C GLU A 277 -7.29 0.49 21.65
N ASP A 278 -7.61 0.00 20.46
CA ASP A 278 -6.85 -1.01 19.72
C ASP A 278 -5.45 -0.48 19.38
N VAL A 279 -5.37 0.70 18.77
CA VAL A 279 -4.08 1.30 18.38
C VAL A 279 -3.25 1.65 19.61
N ALA A 280 -3.86 2.10 20.72
CA ALA A 280 -3.13 2.35 21.95
C ALA A 280 -2.57 1.05 22.57
N GLN A 281 -3.33 -0.06 22.51
CA GLN A 281 -2.87 -1.36 22.95
C GLN A 281 -1.74 -1.89 22.08
N TRP A 282 -1.91 -1.85 20.76
CA TRP A 282 -0.87 -2.23 19.80
C TRP A 282 0.41 -1.43 20.02
N SER A 283 0.31 -0.10 20.16
CA SER A 283 1.44 0.78 20.41
C SER A 283 2.22 0.40 21.67
N ARG A 284 1.52 0.05 22.76
CA ARG A 284 2.14 -0.44 24.00
C ARG A 284 2.86 -1.78 23.78
N ASN A 285 2.25 -2.71 23.04
CA ASN A 285 2.87 -3.99 22.69
C ASN A 285 4.16 -3.82 21.87
N ARG A 286 4.28 -2.72 21.12
CA ARG A 286 5.46 -2.39 20.30
C ARG A 286 6.47 -1.47 20.99
N GLY A 287 6.17 -0.98 22.20
CA GLY A 287 7.03 0.00 22.89
C GLY A 287 7.07 1.36 22.22
N LEU A 288 6.02 1.73 21.47
CA LEU A 288 5.82 3.04 20.87
C LEU A 288 5.00 3.95 21.81
N PRO A 289 5.13 5.29 21.72
CA PRO A 289 4.26 6.20 22.45
C PRO A 289 2.80 6.02 22.02
N VAL A 290 1.86 6.13 22.95
CA VAL A 290 0.42 6.11 22.61
C VAL A 290 0.14 7.27 21.66
N PRO A 291 -0.45 7.02 20.47
CA PRO A 291 -0.65 8.07 19.48
C PRO A 291 -1.69 9.09 19.92
N GLN A 292 -1.55 10.31 19.40
CA GLN A 292 -2.61 11.31 19.44
C GLN A 292 -3.52 11.09 18.22
N ILE A 293 -4.74 10.64 18.46
CA ILE A 293 -5.74 10.39 17.40
C ILE A 293 -6.89 11.37 17.56
N GLU A 294 -7.10 12.21 16.55
CA GLU A 294 -8.25 13.10 16.40
C GLU A 294 -9.26 12.45 15.45
N ILE A 295 -10.43 12.10 15.97
CA ILE A 295 -11.49 11.49 15.18
C ILE A 295 -12.45 12.59 14.69
N HIS A 296 -12.55 12.74 13.37
CA HIS A 296 -13.49 13.61 12.67
C HIS A 296 -14.50 12.75 11.91
N ASP A 297 -15.69 12.57 12.48
CA ASP A 297 -16.74 11.79 11.83
C ASP A 297 -17.83 12.69 11.25
N ASN A 298 -18.46 12.20 10.19
CA ASN A 298 -19.70 12.81 9.71
C ASN A 298 -20.89 12.38 10.59
N LEU A 299 -21.95 13.20 10.61
CA LEU A 299 -23.05 13.20 11.59
C LEU A 299 -23.78 11.87 11.84
N LEU A 300 -23.61 10.84 11.01
CA LEU A 300 -24.32 9.56 11.12
C LEU A 300 -23.62 8.49 11.98
N GLN A 301 -22.44 8.77 12.55
CA GLN A 301 -21.55 7.70 13.05
C GLN A 301 -21.34 7.64 14.57
N ARG A 302 -21.72 8.68 15.33
CA ARG A 302 -21.55 8.67 16.80
C ARG A 302 -22.88 8.63 17.53
N THR A 303 -23.34 7.43 17.84
CA THR A 303 -24.20 7.23 19.00
C THR A 303 -23.82 5.95 19.74
N THR A 304 -22.81 6.09 20.63
CA THR A 304 -22.35 5.20 21.71
C THR A 304 -21.18 4.23 21.40
N PRO A 305 -20.46 3.70 22.43
CA PRO A 305 -19.36 2.73 22.29
C PRO A 305 -19.73 1.40 21.61
N GLN A 306 -20.96 1.28 21.10
CA GLN A 306 -21.53 0.13 20.41
C GLN A 306 -21.70 0.40 18.90
N GLY A 307 -21.00 1.40 18.34
CA GLY A 307 -21.26 1.92 17.00
C GLY A 307 -22.49 2.83 17.00
N PRO A 308 -22.95 3.39 15.85
CA PRO A 308 -24.17 4.17 15.81
C PRO A 308 -25.33 3.32 16.34
N SER A 309 -25.96 3.75 17.42
CA SER A 309 -27.30 3.30 17.78
C SER A 309 -28.23 3.63 16.62
N LEU A 310 -28.43 2.64 15.75
CA LEU A 310 -29.66 2.54 14.99
C LEU A 310 -30.80 2.62 16.02
N PRO A 311 -31.87 3.37 15.76
CA PRO A 311 -32.96 3.49 16.72
C PRO A 311 -33.48 2.11 17.13
N PRO A 312 -34.16 2.04 18.28
CA PRO A 312 -34.89 0.84 18.68
C PRO A 312 -35.68 0.28 17.49
N THR A 313 -35.67 -1.04 17.38
CA THR A 313 -36.15 -1.94 16.30
C THR A 313 -37.56 -1.67 15.76
N ASP A 314 -38.27 -0.70 16.29
CA ASP A 314 -39.65 -0.34 15.98
C ASP A 314 -39.75 0.94 15.13
N THR A 315 -38.63 1.56 14.77
CA THR A 315 -38.61 2.65 13.78
C THR A 315 -38.45 2.03 12.39
N PRO A 316 -39.40 2.22 11.46
CA PRO A 316 -39.19 1.87 10.06
C PRO A 316 -37.87 2.46 9.56
N LEU A 317 -36.95 1.58 9.18
CA LEU A 317 -35.58 1.90 8.71
C LEU A 317 -35.55 2.70 7.39
N ASP A 318 -36.72 3.00 6.81
CA ASP A 318 -36.89 3.87 5.66
C ASP A 318 -36.63 5.36 5.99
N THR A 319 -36.64 5.73 7.28
CA THR A 319 -36.46 7.12 7.72
C THR A 319 -35.02 7.53 8.06
N LEU A 320 -34.08 6.58 8.17
CA LEU A 320 -32.68 6.87 8.56
C LEU A 320 -31.61 6.40 7.57
N SER A 321 -31.99 5.69 6.51
CA SER A 321 -31.14 5.52 5.33
C SER A 321 -31.62 6.52 4.27
N PRO A 322 -31.01 7.71 4.12
CA PRO A 322 -31.41 8.66 3.08
C PRO A 322 -31.12 8.15 1.65
N ILE A 323 -30.72 6.89 1.48
CA ILE A 323 -30.36 6.25 0.21
C ILE A 323 -31.25 5.03 -0.12
N GLY A 324 -32.14 4.58 0.77
CA GLY A 324 -32.92 3.35 0.51
C GLY A 324 -32.07 2.08 0.31
N LEU A 325 -30.77 2.16 0.55
CA LEU A 325 -29.84 1.04 0.54
C LEU A 325 -29.78 0.52 1.97
N GLY A 326 -30.43 -0.62 2.21
CA GLY A 326 -30.36 -1.32 3.48
C GLY A 326 -29.06 -2.09 3.68
N ILE A 327 -27.92 -1.54 3.26
CA ILE A 327 -26.66 -2.24 3.02
C ILE A 327 -25.51 -1.25 3.37
N LEU A 328 -24.91 -1.37 4.57
CA LEU A 328 -23.67 -0.67 5.00
C LEU A 328 -22.81 -1.65 5.82
N ASP A 329 -21.53 -1.89 5.44
CA ASP A 329 -20.55 -2.73 6.18
C ASP A 329 -19.43 -1.93 6.85
N PRO A 330 -19.68 -1.33 8.02
CA PRO A 330 -18.61 -0.74 8.83
C PRO A 330 -17.46 -1.70 9.22
N HIS A 331 -17.65 -3.02 9.23
CA HIS A 331 -16.61 -3.98 9.68
C HIS A 331 -15.60 -4.32 8.64
N GLY A 332 -16.05 -4.46 7.39
CA GLY A 332 -15.16 -4.66 6.26
C GLY A 332 -14.05 -3.60 6.23
N TRP A 333 -14.34 -2.40 6.75
CA TRP A 333 -13.39 -1.30 6.86
C TRP A 333 -12.59 -1.27 8.17
N SER A 334 -12.98 -1.95 9.25
CA SER A 334 -12.25 -1.87 10.53
C SER A 334 -10.80 -2.34 10.43
N GLY A 335 -10.56 -3.37 9.62
CA GLY A 335 -9.19 -3.80 9.27
C GLY A 335 -8.41 -2.73 8.53
N GLU A 336 -9.05 -2.06 7.57
CA GLU A 336 -8.41 -0.99 6.78
C GLU A 336 -8.04 0.21 7.65
N GLN A 337 -9.00 0.68 8.44
CA GLN A 337 -8.85 1.83 9.33
C GLN A 337 -7.73 1.62 10.36
N THR A 338 -7.67 0.42 10.93
CA THR A 338 -6.64 0.09 11.91
C THR A 338 -5.28 -0.07 11.25
N LEU A 339 -5.21 -0.66 10.05
CA LEU A 339 -3.99 -0.82 9.28
C LEU A 339 -3.37 0.53 8.99
N ASP A 340 -4.18 1.47 8.48
CA ASP A 340 -3.74 2.78 8.06
C ASP A 340 -3.16 3.59 9.22
N ILE A 341 -3.89 3.66 10.34
CA ILE A 341 -3.45 4.40 11.53
C ILE A 341 -2.19 3.78 12.12
N GLU A 342 -2.15 2.45 12.29
CA GLU A 342 -0.98 1.77 12.85
C GLU A 342 0.25 1.86 11.94
N ALA A 343 0.08 1.83 10.62
CA ALA A 343 1.17 1.92 9.65
C ALA A 343 1.77 3.33 9.61
N VAL A 344 0.96 4.40 9.65
CA VAL A 344 1.50 5.78 9.81
C VAL A 344 2.24 5.88 11.15
N HIS A 345 1.62 5.44 12.24
CA HIS A 345 2.20 5.49 13.60
C HIS A 345 3.49 4.67 13.71
N ALA A 346 3.59 3.56 12.97
CA ALA A 346 4.79 2.73 12.93
C ALA A 346 6.01 3.49 12.40
N MET A 347 5.82 4.37 11.42
CA MET A 347 6.91 5.10 10.78
C MET A 347 7.15 6.48 11.41
N ALA A 348 6.07 7.14 11.84
CA ALA A 348 6.07 8.48 12.43
C ALA A 348 5.33 8.51 13.78
N PRO A 349 5.92 7.92 14.85
CA PRO A 349 5.22 7.73 16.13
C PRO A 349 4.93 9.01 16.92
N GLY A 350 5.49 10.15 16.52
CA GLY A 350 5.25 11.47 17.10
C GLY A 350 4.22 12.31 16.32
N ALA A 351 3.73 11.84 15.17
CA ALA A 351 2.73 12.55 14.39
C ALA A 351 1.36 12.55 15.07
N THR A 352 0.56 13.60 14.84
CA THR A 352 -0.87 13.59 15.18
C THR A 352 -1.64 12.91 14.05
N LEU A 353 -2.42 11.89 14.39
CA LEU A 353 -3.22 11.13 13.43
C LEU A 353 -4.63 11.71 13.39
N VAL A 354 -5.08 12.13 12.21
CA VAL A 354 -6.40 12.74 11.99
C VAL A 354 -7.25 11.74 11.21
N TYR A 355 -8.09 10.99 11.89
CA TYR A 355 -8.98 10.06 11.20
C TYR A 355 -10.24 10.78 10.74
N GLN A 356 -10.50 10.79 9.44
CA GLN A 356 -11.71 11.36 8.84
C GLN A 356 -12.60 10.25 8.26
N GLY A 357 -13.65 9.89 9.00
CA GLY A 357 -14.63 8.90 8.55
C GLY A 357 -15.65 9.48 7.55
N ALA A 358 -15.80 8.85 6.39
CA ALA A 358 -16.91 9.08 5.47
C ALA A 358 -18.15 8.31 5.93
N ASN A 359 -19.35 8.86 5.69
CA ASN A 359 -20.60 8.25 6.13
C ASN A 359 -20.82 6.82 5.58
N THR A 360 -20.33 6.57 4.36
CA THR A 360 -20.44 5.30 3.64
C THR A 360 -19.22 5.12 2.74
N ALA A 361 -19.06 3.94 2.14
CA ALA A 361 -18.05 3.65 1.13
C ALA A 361 -18.38 4.24 -0.27
N LEU A 362 -19.54 4.87 -0.43
CA LEU A 362 -19.91 5.49 -1.70
C LEU A 362 -18.95 6.64 -2.01
N ASN A 363 -18.47 6.70 -3.25
CA ASN A 363 -17.60 7.76 -3.76
C ASN A 363 -18.03 9.18 -3.32
N MET A 364 -19.34 9.48 -3.36
CA MET A 364 -19.84 10.79 -2.96
C MET A 364 -19.57 11.14 -1.48
N ASP A 365 -19.67 10.18 -0.57
CA ASP A 365 -19.46 10.42 0.87
C ASP A 365 -17.95 10.44 1.19
N ILE A 366 -17.15 9.69 0.43
CA ILE A 366 -15.68 9.79 0.44
C ILE A 366 -15.23 11.17 -0.06
N ASN A 367 -15.81 11.71 -1.14
CA ASN A 367 -15.51 13.07 -1.61
C ASN A 367 -15.85 14.13 -0.56
N VAL A 368 -16.93 13.94 0.22
CA VAL A 368 -17.26 14.82 1.35
C VAL A 368 -16.16 14.77 2.42
N ALA A 369 -15.69 13.57 2.78
CA ALA A 369 -14.59 13.38 3.72
C ALA A 369 -13.28 14.03 3.24
N GLN A 370 -12.90 13.81 1.98
CA GLN A 370 -11.77 14.47 1.33
C GLN A 370 -11.88 15.99 1.40
N ASN A 371 -13.03 16.55 1.02
CA ASN A 371 -13.25 17.99 1.04
C ASN A 371 -13.19 18.56 2.47
N ASN A 372 -13.63 17.83 3.49
CA ASN A 372 -13.54 18.27 4.88
C ASN A 372 -12.09 18.42 5.34
N VAL A 373 -11.23 17.42 5.07
CA VAL A 373 -9.79 17.50 5.41
C VAL A 373 -9.14 18.70 4.74
N VAL A 374 -9.39 18.87 3.43
CA VAL A 374 -8.72 19.91 2.63
C VAL A 374 -9.25 21.31 2.95
N SER A 375 -10.57 21.51 2.97
CA SER A 375 -11.18 22.84 3.17
C SER A 375 -10.99 23.37 4.59
N GLN A 376 -10.89 22.49 5.58
CA GLN A 376 -10.62 22.86 6.97
C GLN A 376 -9.13 22.82 7.32
N ASN A 377 -8.27 22.42 6.37
CA ASN A 377 -6.82 22.30 6.54
C ASN A 377 -6.45 21.44 7.76
N LEU A 378 -7.10 20.27 7.90
CA LEU A 378 -6.97 19.43 9.09
C LEU A 378 -5.60 18.74 9.21
N ALA A 379 -4.87 18.58 8.10
CA ALA A 379 -3.60 17.86 8.06
C ALA A 379 -2.69 18.35 6.92
N GLN A 380 -1.38 18.09 7.02
CA GLN A 380 -0.40 18.37 5.96
C GLN A 380 -0.27 17.19 4.97
N ILE A 381 -0.59 16.00 5.43
CA ILE A 381 -0.45 14.73 4.71
C ILE A 381 -1.80 14.01 4.78
N VAL A 382 -2.20 13.36 3.69
CA VAL A 382 -3.43 12.55 3.62
C VAL A 382 -3.08 11.18 3.04
N SER A 383 -3.27 10.12 3.82
CA SER A 383 -3.23 8.72 3.37
C SER A 383 -4.63 8.27 2.97
N ASN A 384 -4.74 7.56 1.85
CA ASN A 384 -5.98 7.01 1.33
C ASN A 384 -5.71 5.59 0.84
N SER A 385 -6.33 4.59 1.47
CA SER A 385 -6.13 3.18 1.14
C SER A 385 -7.37 2.57 0.49
N TYR A 386 -8.03 3.34 -0.39
CA TYR A 386 -9.19 2.93 -1.16
C TYR A 386 -9.04 3.34 -2.63
N GLY A 387 -9.75 2.64 -3.51
CA GLY A 387 -9.74 2.93 -4.94
C GLY A 387 -10.73 2.06 -5.71
N GLY A 388 -10.93 2.40 -6.98
CA GLY A 388 -11.71 1.57 -7.92
C GLY A 388 -10.81 0.63 -8.71
N THR A 389 -11.37 -0.42 -9.31
CA THR A 389 -10.65 -1.41 -10.15
C THR A 389 -10.56 -1.00 -11.62
N THR A 390 -11.02 0.20 -11.96
CA THR A 390 -11.11 0.71 -13.33
C THR A 390 -10.51 2.10 -13.45
N ASP A 391 -9.99 2.43 -14.63
CA ASP A 391 -9.37 3.73 -14.92
C ASP A 391 -10.43 4.83 -15.15
N ASP A 392 -11.21 5.09 -14.12
CA ASP A 392 -12.27 6.10 -14.14
C ASP A 392 -11.74 7.50 -13.85
N LEU A 393 -12.40 8.49 -14.45
CA LEU A 393 -12.20 9.91 -14.12
C LEU A 393 -12.93 10.24 -12.83
N ASP A 394 -12.27 10.99 -11.94
CA ASP A 394 -12.90 11.57 -10.76
C ASP A 394 -12.58 13.06 -10.63
N GLU A 395 -13.28 13.87 -11.43
CA GLU A 395 -13.11 15.32 -11.43
C GLU A 395 -13.56 15.97 -10.11
N ALA A 396 -14.43 15.30 -9.32
CA ALA A 396 -14.77 15.77 -7.98
C ALA A 396 -13.55 15.65 -7.04
N SER A 397 -12.94 14.46 -6.96
CA SER A 397 -11.70 14.25 -6.21
C SER A 397 -10.55 15.11 -6.74
N ASP A 398 -10.35 15.20 -8.06
CA ASP A 398 -9.26 15.98 -8.64
C ASP A 398 -9.35 17.47 -8.30
N ASN A 399 -10.56 18.04 -8.27
CA ASN A 399 -10.73 19.42 -7.83
C ASN A 399 -10.37 19.60 -6.35
N ILE A 400 -10.66 18.62 -5.50
CA ILE A 400 -10.26 18.62 -4.09
C ILE A 400 -8.72 18.52 -3.98
N TRP A 401 -8.10 17.63 -4.76
CA TRP A 401 -6.63 17.44 -4.75
C TRP A 401 -5.87 18.61 -5.36
N ARG A 402 -6.43 19.33 -6.33
CA ARG A 402 -5.88 20.61 -6.80
C ARG A 402 -5.91 21.68 -5.71
N GLN A 403 -6.99 21.74 -4.92
CA GLN A 403 -7.04 22.62 -3.74
C GLN A 403 -5.98 22.21 -2.71
N ALA A 404 -5.87 20.91 -2.41
CA ALA A 404 -4.85 20.36 -1.52
C ALA A 404 -3.42 20.75 -1.97
N ALA A 405 -3.10 20.56 -3.25
CA ALA A 405 -1.81 20.90 -3.84
C ALA A 405 -1.49 22.40 -3.73
N ALA A 406 -2.47 23.28 -3.96
CA ALA A 406 -2.31 24.72 -3.80
C ALA A 406 -2.14 25.16 -2.34
N GLN A 407 -2.64 24.37 -1.39
CA GLN A 407 -2.56 24.62 0.06
C GLN A 407 -1.38 23.90 0.74
N GLY A 408 -0.56 23.16 0.01
CA GLY A 408 0.57 22.43 0.59
C GLY A 408 0.19 21.17 1.34
N ILE A 409 -0.92 20.53 0.95
CA ILE A 409 -1.37 19.23 1.47
C ILE A 409 -0.95 18.14 0.47
N GLY A 410 -0.21 17.14 0.94
CA GLY A 410 0.18 15.97 0.14
C GLY A 410 -0.84 14.84 0.24
N ALA A 411 -1.28 14.30 -0.90
CA ALA A 411 -2.20 13.16 -0.95
C ALA A 411 -1.47 11.90 -1.48
N TYR A 412 -1.62 10.79 -0.76
CA TYR A 412 -1.00 9.49 -1.04
C TYR A 412 -2.10 8.45 -1.18
N PHE A 413 -2.06 7.66 -2.25
CA PHE A 413 -3.07 6.66 -2.59
C PHE A 413 -2.44 5.30 -2.78
N SER A 414 -3.04 4.25 -2.22
CA SER A 414 -2.73 2.87 -2.57
C SER A 414 -2.97 2.64 -4.07
N SER A 415 -2.05 1.97 -4.76
CA SER A 415 -2.16 1.83 -6.22
C SER A 415 -3.12 0.73 -6.69
N GLY A 416 -3.56 -0.15 -5.78
CA GLY A 416 -4.42 -1.30 -6.04
C GLY A 416 -3.74 -2.62 -5.70
N ASP A 417 -4.54 -3.69 -5.56
CA ASP A 417 -4.08 -4.99 -5.05
C ASP A 417 -4.28 -6.15 -6.07
N ASP A 418 -4.70 -5.83 -7.29
CA ASP A 418 -4.95 -6.77 -8.39
C ASP A 418 -3.94 -6.66 -9.54
N GLY A 419 -2.75 -6.10 -9.26
CA GLY A 419 -1.65 -6.00 -10.20
C GLY A 419 -1.95 -5.09 -11.39
N ASP A 420 -2.09 -5.67 -12.58
CA ASP A 420 -2.50 -4.95 -13.79
C ASP A 420 -4.00 -5.05 -14.07
N GLU A 421 -4.79 -5.51 -13.08
CA GLU A 421 -6.25 -5.70 -13.14
C GLU A 421 -6.67 -6.79 -14.14
N THR A 422 -5.72 -7.64 -14.57
CA THR A 422 -5.99 -8.76 -15.48
C THR A 422 -6.24 -10.09 -14.76
N MET A 423 -6.29 -10.07 -13.42
CA MET A 423 -6.39 -11.27 -12.57
C MET A 423 -5.31 -12.32 -12.89
N GLY A 424 -4.12 -11.87 -13.28
CA GLY A 424 -2.98 -12.69 -13.65
C GLY A 424 -3.08 -13.41 -15.00
N THR A 425 -4.09 -13.10 -15.83
CA THR A 425 -4.14 -13.59 -17.23
C THR A 425 -3.01 -12.99 -18.07
N GLY A 426 -2.57 -11.77 -17.72
CA GLY A 426 -1.59 -11.01 -18.49
C GLY A 426 -2.12 -10.56 -19.86
N ASP A 427 -3.43 -10.61 -20.10
CA ASP A 427 -4.02 -10.15 -21.36
C ASP A 427 -3.86 -8.61 -21.46
N PRO A 428 -3.02 -8.10 -22.39
CA PRO A 428 -2.77 -6.68 -22.50
C PRO A 428 -4.00 -5.84 -22.87
N LYS A 429 -5.11 -6.49 -23.30
CA LYS A 429 -6.39 -5.84 -23.60
C LYS A 429 -7.22 -5.53 -22.36
N LEU A 430 -7.00 -6.27 -21.28
CA LEU A 430 -7.72 -6.13 -20.02
C LEU A 430 -6.98 -5.19 -19.05
N LYS A 431 -5.70 -4.91 -19.31
CA LYS A 431 -4.86 -4.03 -18.48
C LYS A 431 -5.57 -2.70 -18.20
N THR A 432 -5.67 -2.35 -16.93
CA THR A 432 -6.15 -1.03 -16.48
C THR A 432 -5.38 -0.60 -15.23
N VAL A 433 -5.60 0.63 -14.79
CA VAL A 433 -5.13 1.15 -13.50
C VAL A 433 -6.35 1.47 -12.64
N GLY A 434 -6.17 1.45 -11.32
CA GLY A 434 -7.26 1.77 -10.38
C GLY A 434 -7.58 3.26 -10.28
N ALA A 435 -8.86 3.57 -10.07
CA ALA A 435 -9.34 4.93 -9.84
C ALA A 435 -8.85 5.46 -8.49
N GLY A 436 -8.52 6.76 -8.43
CA GLY A 436 -7.90 7.40 -7.28
C GLY A 436 -6.40 7.54 -7.51
N ALA A 437 -5.68 6.41 -7.50
CA ALA A 437 -4.24 6.39 -7.78
C ALA A 437 -3.87 6.83 -9.21
N ASN A 438 -4.79 6.71 -10.17
CA ASN A 438 -4.59 7.22 -11.54
C ASN A 438 -4.56 8.75 -11.65
N SER A 439 -4.99 9.50 -10.62
CA SER A 439 -4.94 10.97 -10.62
C SER A 439 -3.49 11.49 -10.71
N PRO A 440 -3.21 12.54 -11.49
CA PRO A 440 -1.90 13.18 -11.55
C PRO A 440 -1.63 14.15 -10.39
N PHE A 441 -2.59 14.35 -9.48
CA PHE A 441 -2.47 15.25 -8.32
C PHE A 441 -2.23 14.51 -7.00
N VAL A 442 -2.03 13.20 -7.06
CA VAL A 442 -1.74 12.34 -5.91
C VAL A 442 -0.46 11.54 -6.15
N THR A 443 0.17 11.11 -5.06
CA THR A 443 1.28 10.15 -5.12
C THR A 443 0.71 8.74 -5.06
N ALA A 444 0.82 7.97 -6.15
CA ALA A 444 0.41 6.57 -6.15
C ALA A 444 1.50 5.68 -5.54
N VAL A 445 1.15 4.88 -4.54
CA VAL A 445 2.08 4.05 -3.77
C VAL A 445 1.80 2.57 -4.07
N GLY A 446 2.73 1.94 -4.78
CA GLY A 446 2.70 0.53 -5.13
C GLY A 446 3.24 -0.39 -4.05
N GLY A 447 3.16 -1.68 -4.33
CA GLY A 447 3.44 -2.74 -3.35
C GLY A 447 4.65 -3.59 -3.69
N THR A 448 5.41 -3.93 -2.66
CA THR A 448 6.59 -4.80 -2.75
C THR A 448 6.45 -6.02 -1.85
N THR A 449 7.17 -7.10 -2.19
CA THR A 449 7.50 -8.17 -1.26
C THR A 449 8.84 -7.82 -0.61
N LEU A 450 8.86 -7.66 0.72
CA LEU A 450 10.04 -7.23 1.48
C LEU A 450 10.59 -8.37 2.34
N ALA A 451 11.90 -8.61 2.24
CA ALA A 451 12.60 -9.50 3.15
C ALA A 451 13.35 -8.71 4.23
N VAL A 452 12.87 -8.78 5.47
CA VAL A 452 13.55 -8.21 6.64
C VAL A 452 14.31 -9.32 7.38
N GLY A 453 15.59 -9.09 7.65
CA GLY A 453 16.45 -10.02 8.36
C GLY A 453 16.32 -9.95 9.88
N PRO A 454 17.06 -10.82 10.59
CA PRO A 454 16.96 -10.94 12.05
C PRO A 454 17.57 -9.75 12.83
N GLN A 455 18.27 -8.82 12.15
CA GLN A 455 18.79 -7.59 12.74
C GLN A 455 17.98 -6.37 12.30
N ASP A 456 16.72 -6.58 11.90
CA ASP A 456 15.81 -5.57 11.36
C ASP A 456 16.32 -4.96 10.04
N GLU A 457 17.25 -5.62 9.34
CA GLU A 457 17.88 -5.10 8.14
C GLU A 457 17.12 -5.50 6.86
N HIS A 458 17.11 -4.63 5.87
CA HIS A 458 16.63 -4.97 4.54
C HIS A 458 17.56 -6.01 3.90
N GLN A 459 17.02 -7.15 3.48
CA GLN A 459 17.76 -8.17 2.71
C GLN A 459 17.52 -8.02 1.21
N PHE A 460 16.27 -8.04 0.77
CA PHE A 460 15.86 -7.79 -0.61
C PHE A 460 14.42 -7.28 -0.66
N GLU A 461 14.06 -6.73 -1.82
CA GLU A 461 12.72 -6.27 -2.13
C GLU A 461 12.42 -6.60 -3.60
N THR A 462 11.20 -7.05 -3.91
CA THR A 462 10.74 -7.35 -5.28
C THR A 462 9.37 -6.73 -5.51
N TYR A 463 8.91 -6.67 -6.75
CA TYR A 463 7.50 -6.39 -7.01
C TYR A 463 6.59 -7.38 -6.25
N TRP A 464 5.52 -6.87 -5.65
CA TRP A 464 4.48 -7.71 -5.06
C TRP A 464 3.58 -8.27 -6.17
N GLY A 465 3.74 -9.55 -6.47
CA GLY A 465 2.87 -10.27 -7.41
C GLY A 465 2.75 -11.72 -6.97
N THR A 466 1.71 -12.01 -6.19
CA THR A 466 1.52 -13.29 -5.53
C THR A 466 0.68 -14.24 -6.37
N PHE A 467 1.25 -15.42 -6.64
CA PHE A 467 0.47 -16.59 -7.05
C PHE A 467 0.48 -17.62 -5.91
N THR A 468 -0.64 -18.34 -5.75
CA THR A 468 -0.88 -19.28 -4.66
C THR A 468 -1.19 -20.70 -5.16
N ALA A 469 -0.69 -21.71 -4.46
CA ALA A 469 -1.08 -23.11 -4.65
C ALA A 469 -1.21 -23.83 -3.30
N THR A 470 -2.26 -24.62 -3.13
CA THR A 470 -2.46 -25.44 -1.92
C THR A 470 -1.81 -26.81 -2.09
N LEU A 471 -1.16 -27.31 -1.03
CA LEU A 471 -0.62 -28.66 -0.96
C LEU A 471 -1.77 -29.67 -0.84
N LYS A 472 -1.86 -30.61 -1.79
CA LYS A 472 -2.81 -31.73 -1.76
C LYS A 472 -2.10 -33.02 -2.17
N ASP A 473 -2.35 -34.12 -1.46
CA ASP A 473 -1.80 -35.44 -1.76
C ASP A 473 -0.26 -35.45 -1.97
N GLY A 474 0.47 -34.64 -1.19
CA GLY A 474 1.93 -34.55 -1.22
C GLY A 474 2.54 -33.65 -2.31
N ALA A 475 1.72 -32.95 -3.11
CA ALA A 475 2.18 -32.02 -4.15
C ALA A 475 1.41 -30.70 -4.16
N PHE A 476 2.08 -29.61 -4.56
CA PHE A 476 1.42 -28.34 -4.80
C PHE A 476 0.76 -28.34 -6.17
N GLY A 477 -0.45 -27.82 -6.27
CA GLY A 477 -1.11 -27.61 -7.56
C GLY A 477 -0.46 -26.49 -8.39
N THR A 478 -1.00 -26.23 -9.58
CA THR A 478 -0.60 -25.09 -10.40
C THR A 478 -0.92 -23.78 -9.67
N PRO A 479 0.07 -22.88 -9.47
CA PRO A 479 -0.20 -21.59 -8.84
C PRO A 479 -1.16 -20.74 -9.66
N VAL A 480 -2.11 -20.10 -8.98
CA VAL A 480 -3.06 -19.14 -9.56
C VAL A 480 -2.84 -17.76 -8.97
N PHE A 481 -3.15 -16.70 -9.72
CA PHE A 481 -3.05 -15.33 -9.23
C PHE A 481 -3.84 -15.15 -7.94
N ASN A 482 -3.27 -14.39 -7.01
CA ASN A 482 -3.90 -14.11 -5.74
C ASN A 482 -4.03 -12.61 -5.47
N ALA A 483 -2.97 -11.83 -5.69
CA ALA A 483 -2.92 -10.39 -5.49
C ALA A 483 -1.60 -9.83 -6.03
N GLY A 484 -1.51 -8.52 -6.25
CA GLY A 484 -0.26 -7.83 -6.58
C GLY A 484 -0.41 -6.31 -6.58
N GLY A 485 0.70 -5.59 -6.45
CA GLY A 485 0.69 -4.13 -6.41
C GLY A 485 0.20 -3.51 -7.71
N GLY A 486 -0.72 -2.56 -7.62
CA GLY A 486 -1.36 -1.91 -8.76
C GLY A 486 -0.37 -1.15 -9.63
N GLY A 487 -0.47 -1.31 -10.96
CA GLY A 487 0.45 -0.66 -11.89
C GLY A 487 -0.07 -0.59 -13.32
N GLY A 488 0.48 0.34 -14.11
CA GLY A 488 0.14 0.48 -15.53
C GLY A 488 0.04 1.91 -16.04
N THR A 489 -0.74 2.12 -17.10
CA THR A 489 -0.85 3.41 -17.80
C THR A 489 -2.31 3.81 -17.90
N SER A 490 -2.64 4.99 -17.37
CA SER A 490 -3.97 5.57 -17.52
C SER A 490 -4.25 5.94 -18.99
N GLN A 491 -5.47 5.69 -19.42
CA GLN A 491 -6.11 6.16 -20.65
C GLN A 491 -6.89 7.46 -20.40
N SER A 492 -7.29 7.69 -19.15
CA SER A 492 -8.09 8.84 -18.71
C SER A 492 -7.25 10.09 -18.42
N TYR A 493 -6.02 9.92 -17.91
CA TYR A 493 -5.12 11.02 -17.55
C TYR A 493 -3.86 11.07 -18.41
N ALA A 494 -3.51 12.26 -18.90
CA ALA A 494 -2.29 12.48 -19.67
C ALA A 494 -1.04 12.42 -18.77
N LEU A 495 0.11 12.06 -19.37
CA LEU A 495 1.40 12.01 -18.70
C LEU A 495 1.76 13.40 -18.11
N PRO A 496 1.84 13.53 -16.78
CA PRO A 496 2.12 14.81 -16.13
C PRO A 496 3.58 15.24 -16.34
N ALA A 497 3.83 16.54 -16.19
CA ALA A 497 5.14 17.13 -16.48
C ALA A 497 6.28 16.53 -15.63
N TYR A 498 6.02 16.22 -14.35
CA TYR A 498 7.01 15.64 -13.44
C TYR A 498 7.44 14.20 -13.83
N GLN A 499 6.63 13.48 -14.62
CA GLN A 499 6.98 12.16 -15.15
C GLN A 499 7.84 12.22 -16.42
N LYS A 500 7.82 13.35 -17.14
CA LYS A 500 8.51 13.49 -18.42
C LYS A 500 10.03 13.41 -18.24
N GLY A 501 10.68 12.57 -19.04
CA GLY A 501 12.13 12.37 -18.97
C GLY A 501 12.61 11.47 -17.83
N VAL A 502 11.72 11.07 -16.91
CA VAL A 502 12.00 10.08 -15.86
C VAL A 502 11.34 8.74 -16.20
N VAL A 503 10.06 8.77 -16.56
CA VAL A 503 9.31 7.60 -17.01
C VAL A 503 9.74 7.25 -18.45
N PRO A 504 10.21 6.02 -18.72
CA PRO A 504 10.50 5.59 -20.08
C PRO A 504 9.28 5.74 -21.02
N ASP A 505 9.51 6.31 -22.21
CA ASP A 505 8.46 6.63 -23.19
C ASP A 505 7.52 5.46 -23.52
N GLY A 506 8.05 4.23 -23.47
CA GLY A 506 7.30 3.00 -23.76
C GLY A 506 6.16 2.75 -22.77
N PHE A 507 6.31 3.13 -21.50
CA PHE A 507 5.23 3.03 -20.52
C PHE A 507 4.16 4.08 -20.78
N GLY A 508 4.52 5.37 -20.87
CA GLY A 508 3.55 6.44 -21.13
C GLY A 508 2.81 6.27 -22.46
N SER A 509 3.48 5.74 -23.49
CA SER A 509 2.88 5.52 -24.83
C SER A 509 2.22 4.16 -24.99
N TYR A 510 1.99 3.39 -23.92
CA TYR A 510 1.49 2.01 -23.99
C TYR A 510 0.26 1.85 -24.89
N TRP A 511 -0.70 2.78 -24.84
CA TRP A 511 -1.96 2.73 -25.59
C TRP A 511 -1.84 3.16 -27.06
N LYS A 512 -0.70 3.73 -27.48
CA LYS A 512 -0.54 4.28 -28.83
C LYS A 512 -0.71 3.22 -29.90
N GLY A 513 -1.74 3.40 -30.75
CA GLY A 513 -2.05 2.50 -31.86
C GLY A 513 -2.70 1.17 -31.46
N ARG A 514 -3.10 1.01 -30.19
CA ARG A 514 -3.83 -0.18 -29.73
C ARG A 514 -5.33 -0.05 -30.03
N PRO A 515 -5.99 -1.09 -30.56
CA PRO A 515 -7.43 -1.09 -30.80
C PRO A 515 -8.28 -0.86 -29.53
N GLU A 516 -7.76 -1.22 -28.37
CA GLU A 516 -8.44 -1.14 -27.08
C GLU A 516 -8.42 0.26 -26.46
N ALA A 517 -7.72 1.22 -27.08
CA ALA A 517 -7.60 2.56 -26.53
C ALA A 517 -8.96 3.30 -26.46
N LEU A 518 -9.28 3.89 -25.30
CA LEU A 518 -10.50 4.67 -25.06
C LEU A 518 -10.51 6.04 -25.77
N THR A 519 -9.34 6.50 -26.22
CA THR A 519 -9.16 7.77 -26.92
C THR A 519 -8.35 7.54 -28.20
N ASP A 520 -8.20 8.57 -29.04
CA ASP A 520 -7.33 8.54 -30.23
C ASP A 520 -5.84 8.20 -29.93
N ALA A 521 -5.47 7.97 -28.66
CA ALA A 521 -4.18 7.48 -28.15
C ALA A 521 -2.93 8.13 -28.75
N LYS A 522 -3.04 9.42 -29.11
CA LYS A 522 -1.91 10.22 -29.62
C LYS A 522 -1.02 10.78 -28.51
N ILE A 523 -1.53 10.81 -27.27
CA ILE A 523 -0.88 11.47 -26.14
C ILE A 523 -0.47 10.41 -25.10
N PRO A 524 0.76 10.45 -24.57
CA PRO A 524 1.17 9.57 -23.46
C PRO A 524 0.29 9.75 -22.22
N GLY A 525 0.00 8.65 -21.53
CA GLY A 525 -0.82 8.62 -20.31
C GLY A 525 0.00 8.62 -19.02
N ARG A 526 -0.61 9.01 -17.90
CA ARG A 526 -0.04 8.94 -16.54
C ARG A 526 0.29 7.49 -16.20
N VAL A 527 1.51 7.24 -15.72
CA VAL A 527 1.97 5.88 -15.37
C VAL A 527 1.90 5.69 -13.85
N VAL A 528 1.43 4.54 -13.40
CA VAL A 528 1.24 4.14 -11.99
C VAL A 528 2.15 2.93 -11.70
N PRO A 529 2.75 2.81 -10.50
CA PRO A 529 2.74 3.76 -9.38
C PRO A 529 3.84 4.84 -9.50
N ASP A 530 3.88 5.79 -8.56
CA ASP A 530 4.95 6.79 -8.45
C ASP A 530 6.12 6.27 -7.61
N VAL A 531 5.82 5.59 -6.50
CA VAL A 531 6.79 4.97 -5.56
C VAL A 531 6.22 3.61 -5.10
N ALA A 532 6.98 2.84 -4.33
CA ALA A 532 6.46 1.61 -3.72
C ALA A 532 7.00 1.35 -2.31
N MET A 533 6.25 0.64 -1.48
CA MET A 533 6.70 0.12 -0.19
C MET A 533 6.12 -1.29 0.01
N VAL A 534 6.45 -1.94 1.13
CA VAL A 534 5.93 -3.28 1.42
C VAL A 534 4.41 -3.28 1.37
N GLY A 535 3.87 -4.20 0.58
CA GLY A 535 2.43 -4.42 0.41
C GLY A 535 2.07 -5.90 0.33
N ASP A 536 3.03 -6.80 0.09
CA ASP A 536 2.73 -8.23 0.08
C ASP A 536 2.31 -8.71 1.47
N THR A 537 1.05 -9.18 1.59
CA THR A 537 0.52 -9.78 2.82
C THR A 537 1.35 -10.94 3.33
N ASN A 538 2.16 -11.62 2.50
CA ASN A 538 3.05 -12.70 2.93
C ASN A 538 4.38 -12.19 3.52
N SER A 539 4.68 -10.91 3.35
CA SER A 539 5.75 -10.21 4.08
C SER A 539 5.19 -8.95 4.76
N GLY A 540 3.93 -9.02 5.18
CA GLY A 540 3.15 -7.86 5.59
C GLY A 540 3.43 -7.41 7.01
N PHE A 541 2.57 -6.53 7.51
CA PHE A 541 2.66 -5.87 8.80
C PHE A 541 1.91 -6.65 9.88
N LEU A 542 2.43 -6.63 11.11
CA LEU A 542 1.76 -7.25 12.27
C LEU A 542 0.88 -6.20 12.97
N MET A 543 -0.34 -6.08 12.47
CA MET A 543 -1.38 -5.19 12.99
C MET A 543 -2.14 -5.86 14.16
N GLY A 544 -2.78 -5.08 15.02
CA GLY A 544 -3.66 -5.63 16.05
C GLY A 544 -4.94 -4.85 16.25
N GLN A 545 -6.06 -5.57 16.31
CA GLN A 545 -7.38 -5.00 16.52
C GLN A 545 -8.26 -5.94 17.34
N THR A 546 -9.34 -5.41 17.90
CA THR A 546 -10.40 -6.19 18.51
C THR A 546 -11.21 -6.91 17.45
N GLN A 547 -11.29 -8.24 17.58
CA GLN A 547 -11.90 -9.14 16.60
C GLN A 547 -12.92 -10.06 17.29
N ASN A 548 -13.94 -10.47 16.55
CA ASN A 548 -14.91 -11.47 17.01
C ASN A 548 -14.45 -12.89 16.64
N HIS A 549 -13.97 -13.64 17.63
CA HIS A 549 -13.49 -15.03 17.43
C HIS A 549 -14.61 -16.06 17.33
N SER A 550 -15.86 -15.66 17.61
CA SER A 550 -17.05 -16.50 17.50
C SER A 550 -17.75 -16.40 16.13
N ALA A 551 -17.44 -15.34 15.35
CA ALA A 551 -18.15 -14.96 14.12
C ALA A 551 -17.81 -15.79 12.87
N TYR A 552 -16.79 -16.67 12.88
CA TYR A 552 -16.48 -17.52 11.71
C TYR A 552 -17.58 -18.57 11.40
N ARG A 553 -18.68 -18.55 12.14
CA ARG A 553 -19.80 -19.47 12.00
C ARG A 553 -20.81 -19.02 10.95
N ASN A 554 -20.44 -18.99 9.67
CA ASN A 554 -21.41 -18.82 8.58
C ASN A 554 -21.16 -19.64 7.29
N LEU A 555 -20.37 -20.73 7.35
CA LEU A 555 -20.31 -21.73 6.25
C LEU A 555 -20.69 -23.17 6.66
N GLY A 556 -21.06 -23.44 7.94
CA GLY A 556 -21.29 -24.83 8.38
C GLY A 556 -22.04 -25.11 9.69
N GLY A 557 -22.68 -24.13 10.34
CA GLY A 557 -23.78 -24.40 11.30
C GLY A 557 -23.48 -24.93 12.72
N ASN A 558 -22.25 -25.12 13.21
CA ASN A 558 -22.01 -25.75 14.54
C ASN A 558 -21.66 -24.76 15.68
N THR A 559 -22.47 -24.72 16.76
CA THR A 559 -22.45 -23.71 17.85
C THR A 559 -21.43 -23.95 18.94
N LEU A 560 -20.55 -22.97 19.16
CA LEU A 560 -19.77 -22.82 20.39
C LEU A 560 -20.48 -21.85 21.35
N PRO A 561 -20.32 -22.02 22.68
CA PRO A 561 -20.92 -21.15 23.68
C PRO A 561 -20.08 -19.89 23.95
N GLY A 562 -20.62 -18.70 23.70
CA GLY A 562 -20.10 -17.41 24.20
C GLY A 562 -19.73 -16.37 23.12
N ASP A 563 -19.86 -15.09 23.48
CA ASP A 563 -19.40 -13.93 22.71
C ASP A 563 -17.88 -13.76 22.94
N GLU A 564 -17.04 -14.19 21.99
CA GLU A 564 -15.58 -14.17 22.11
C GLU A 564 -14.92 -12.97 21.39
N THR A 565 -15.42 -11.76 21.66
CA THR A 565 -14.79 -10.53 21.18
C THR A 565 -13.54 -10.22 22.02
N ARG A 566 -12.37 -10.12 21.38
CA ARG A 566 -11.09 -9.78 22.04
C ARG A 566 -10.07 -9.20 21.07
N TYR A 567 -9.12 -8.46 21.62
CA TYR A 567 -7.93 -8.02 20.90
C TYR A 567 -7.07 -9.21 20.43
N SER A 568 -6.64 -9.18 19.17
CA SER A 568 -5.65 -10.11 18.63
C SER A 568 -4.85 -9.48 17.50
N GLU A 569 -3.62 -9.97 17.31
CA GLU A 569 -2.70 -9.50 16.28
C GLU A 569 -2.58 -10.51 15.15
N TYR A 570 -2.48 -10.01 13.92
CA TYR A 570 -2.34 -10.83 12.73
C TYR A 570 -1.61 -10.11 11.61
N ARG A 571 -1.20 -10.86 10.59
CA ARG A 571 -0.48 -10.32 9.44
C ARG A 571 -1.45 -9.80 8.39
N ILE A 572 -1.22 -8.58 7.93
CA ILE A 572 -1.98 -7.92 6.87
C ILE A 572 -1.03 -7.22 5.90
N GLY A 573 -1.49 -6.92 4.69
CA GLY A 573 -0.74 -6.25 3.63
C GLY A 573 -1.68 -5.43 2.76
N GLY A 574 -1.47 -5.45 1.46
CA GLY A 574 -2.09 -4.52 0.50
C GLY A 574 -1.18 -3.35 0.17
N THR A 575 -1.40 -2.70 -0.97
CA THR A 575 -0.91 -1.34 -1.19
C THR A 575 -1.54 -0.36 -0.21
N SER A 576 -2.66 -0.78 0.41
CA SER A 576 -3.21 -0.27 1.67
C SER A 576 -2.23 -0.22 2.83
N LEU A 577 -1.25 -1.12 2.93
CA LEU A 577 -0.15 -0.98 3.88
C LEU A 577 0.90 0.02 3.36
N SER A 578 1.17 -0.01 2.04
CA SER A 578 2.25 0.76 1.44
C SER A 578 2.01 2.27 1.51
N ALA A 579 0.79 2.73 1.21
CA ALA A 579 0.40 4.15 1.24
C ALA A 579 0.60 4.83 2.62
N PRO A 580 0.06 4.30 3.73
CA PRO A 580 0.24 4.90 5.06
C PRO A 580 1.69 4.78 5.57
N LEU A 581 2.42 3.71 5.23
CA LEU A 581 3.86 3.64 5.53
C LEU A 581 4.61 4.78 4.83
N PHE A 582 4.28 5.07 3.58
CA PHE A 582 4.89 6.16 2.82
C PHE A 582 4.46 7.53 3.34
N ALA A 583 3.20 7.69 3.74
CA ALA A 583 2.71 8.89 4.42
C ALA A 583 3.51 9.17 5.71
N GLY A 584 3.81 8.13 6.50
CA GLY A 584 4.68 8.24 7.66
C GLY A 584 6.12 8.63 7.29
N MET A 585 6.69 8.08 6.22
CA MET A 585 8.00 8.52 5.69
C MET A 585 8.01 10.00 5.29
N MET A 586 6.91 10.48 4.69
CA MET A 586 6.75 11.89 4.34
C MET A 586 6.55 12.78 5.56
N ALA A 587 5.92 12.29 6.63
CA ALA A 587 5.86 13.04 7.89
C ALA A 587 7.25 13.28 8.49
N LEU A 588 8.15 12.28 8.40
CA LEU A 588 9.56 12.48 8.79
C LEU A 588 10.26 13.50 7.89
N ALA A 589 9.99 13.48 6.59
CA ALA A 589 10.55 14.43 5.63
C ALA A 589 10.06 15.87 5.91
N ASP A 590 8.76 16.07 6.13
CA ASP A 590 8.16 17.36 6.46
C ASP A 590 8.72 17.92 7.78
N GLN A 591 8.84 17.09 8.81
CA GLN A 591 9.48 17.48 10.07
C GLN A 591 10.94 17.88 9.84
N ALA A 592 11.69 17.12 9.04
CA ALA A 592 13.09 17.41 8.75
C ALA A 592 13.26 18.71 7.95
N ALA A 593 12.34 19.01 7.04
CA ALA A 593 12.34 20.22 6.23
C ALA A 593 11.83 21.45 6.99
N GLY A 594 11.14 21.25 8.11
CA GLY A 594 10.48 22.31 8.88
C GLY A 594 9.27 22.94 8.16
N ARG A 595 8.76 22.28 7.12
CA ARG A 595 7.60 22.69 6.31
C ARG A 595 7.02 21.48 5.59
N ALA A 596 5.76 21.57 5.19
CA ALA A 596 5.15 20.56 4.33
C ALA A 596 5.79 20.57 2.93
N HIS A 597 5.98 19.38 2.33
CA HIS A 597 6.32 19.26 0.91
C HIS A 597 5.10 19.44 -0.01
N GLY A 598 3.89 19.34 0.54
CA GLY A 598 2.63 19.45 -0.20
C GLY A 598 2.47 18.37 -1.26
N PHE A 599 2.04 18.77 -2.46
CA PHE A 599 2.00 17.85 -3.60
C PHE A 599 3.41 17.34 -3.93
N ALA A 600 3.71 16.13 -3.49
CA ALA A 600 5.08 15.62 -3.37
C ALA A 600 5.69 15.15 -4.69
N ASN A 601 4.89 14.79 -5.71
CA ASN A 601 5.41 14.16 -6.94
C ASN A 601 6.56 14.95 -7.60
N PRO A 602 6.48 16.27 -7.85
CA PRO A 602 7.61 16.98 -8.45
C PRO A 602 8.89 16.88 -7.61
N ALA A 603 8.79 16.94 -6.29
CA ALA A 603 9.93 16.78 -5.38
C ALA A 603 10.49 15.34 -5.39
N LEU A 604 9.62 14.32 -5.38
CA LEU A 604 10.03 12.91 -5.43
C LEU A 604 10.78 12.59 -6.74
N TYR A 605 10.25 13.03 -7.89
CA TYR A 605 10.89 12.81 -9.18
C TYR A 605 12.22 13.58 -9.30
N ALA A 606 12.29 14.79 -8.74
CA ALA A 606 13.54 15.58 -8.65
C ALA A 606 14.57 14.96 -7.70
N ALA A 607 14.14 14.23 -6.67
CA ALA A 607 15.00 13.56 -5.69
C ALA A 607 15.64 12.27 -6.23
N ARG A 608 15.11 11.67 -7.31
CA ARG A 608 15.62 10.42 -7.88
C ARG A 608 17.13 10.44 -8.18
N PRO A 609 17.68 11.46 -8.89
CA PRO A 609 19.12 11.50 -9.18
C PRO A 609 20.02 11.63 -7.94
N ALA A 610 19.45 12.07 -6.80
CA ALA A 610 20.16 12.15 -5.53
C ALA A 610 20.24 10.80 -4.78
N GLY A 611 19.72 9.71 -5.37
CA GLY A 611 19.74 8.38 -4.75
C GLY A 611 18.73 8.24 -3.61
N ALA A 612 17.61 8.98 -3.67
CA ALA A 612 16.57 8.97 -2.65
C ALA A 612 15.81 7.63 -2.55
N PHE A 613 15.87 6.79 -3.59
CA PHE A 613 15.10 5.55 -3.68
C PHE A 613 15.98 4.33 -3.88
N ARG A 614 15.53 3.21 -3.32
CA ARG A 614 16.00 1.88 -3.66
C ARG A 614 15.27 1.43 -4.92
N ASP A 615 16.03 1.30 -6.00
CA ASP A 615 15.55 0.75 -7.27
C ASP A 615 15.19 -0.74 -7.11
N ILE A 616 14.00 -1.13 -7.56
CA ILE A 616 13.45 -2.48 -7.43
C ILE A 616 13.34 -3.09 -8.82
N SER A 617 14.17 -4.08 -9.10
CA SER A 617 14.14 -4.82 -10.36
C SER A 617 13.92 -6.31 -10.10
N SER A 618 13.40 -7.02 -11.11
CA SER A 618 13.13 -8.45 -10.99
C SER A 618 14.34 -9.24 -10.45
N PRO A 619 14.15 -10.11 -9.45
CA PRO A 619 15.23 -10.91 -8.90
C PRO A 619 15.71 -11.96 -9.92
N THR A 620 16.98 -12.37 -9.80
CA THR A 620 17.53 -13.46 -10.63
C THR A 620 17.05 -14.85 -10.19
N LYS A 621 16.48 -14.96 -9.00
CA LYS A 621 15.96 -16.21 -8.42
C LYS A 621 14.48 -16.03 -8.10
N ARG A 622 13.70 -17.11 -8.24
CA ARG A 622 12.30 -17.12 -7.81
C ARG A 622 12.23 -16.91 -6.30
N VAL A 623 11.25 -16.14 -5.87
CA VAL A 623 10.97 -15.86 -4.46
C VAL A 623 9.64 -16.48 -4.11
N ALA A 624 9.61 -17.22 -3.00
CA ALA A 624 8.39 -17.80 -2.44
C ALA A 624 8.55 -18.11 -0.96
N VAL A 625 7.41 -18.26 -0.29
CA VAL A 625 7.30 -18.73 1.09
C VAL A 625 6.27 -19.86 1.16
N ILE A 626 6.38 -20.69 2.20
CA ILE A 626 5.30 -21.59 2.62
C ILE A 626 4.55 -20.95 3.77
N ARG A 627 3.22 -20.96 3.67
CA ARG A 627 2.33 -20.46 4.69
C ARG A 627 1.39 -21.57 5.14
N THR A 628 1.19 -21.67 6.44
CA THR A 628 0.11 -22.47 7.02
C THR A 628 -1.06 -21.55 7.33
N ASN A 629 -2.28 -22.03 7.07
CA ASN A 629 -3.53 -21.37 7.43
C ASN A 629 -4.37 -22.31 8.28
N TYR A 630 -5.10 -21.78 9.26
CA TYR A 630 -6.22 -22.49 9.86
C TYR A 630 -7.37 -22.54 8.86
N VAL A 631 -8.00 -23.70 8.67
CA VAL A 631 -9.16 -23.85 7.78
C VAL A 631 -10.33 -22.98 8.23
N ASN A 632 -10.45 -22.78 9.54
CA ASN A 632 -11.47 -21.93 10.16
C ASN A 632 -10.98 -20.51 10.48
N ALA A 633 -9.82 -20.11 9.94
CA ALA A 633 -9.13 -18.84 10.19
C ALA A 633 -8.67 -18.54 11.64
N THR A 634 -9.18 -19.21 12.67
CA THR A 634 -8.97 -18.83 14.07
C THR A 634 -8.15 -19.81 14.89
N ASN A 635 -8.25 -21.12 14.64
CA ASN A 635 -7.58 -22.14 15.44
C ASN A 635 -7.40 -23.50 14.71
N ALA A 636 -6.80 -24.48 15.39
CA ALA A 636 -6.49 -25.78 14.80
C ALA A 636 -7.68 -26.77 14.74
N ASP A 637 -8.85 -26.46 15.31
CA ASP A 637 -9.96 -27.41 15.47
C ASP A 637 -10.54 -27.87 14.12
N GLY A 638 -10.49 -27.00 13.10
CA GLY A 638 -10.87 -27.31 11.72
C GLY A 638 -9.74 -27.91 10.86
N GLY A 639 -8.55 -28.10 11.43
CA GLY A 639 -7.34 -28.47 10.69
C GLY A 639 -6.61 -27.28 10.07
N THR A 640 -5.55 -27.59 9.32
CA THR A 640 -4.70 -26.59 8.66
C THR A 640 -4.52 -26.88 7.19
N GLU A 641 -4.30 -25.83 6.40
CA GLU A 641 -3.88 -25.91 5.00
C GLU A 641 -2.47 -25.35 4.83
N THR A 642 -1.65 -26.07 4.07
CA THR A 642 -0.31 -25.59 3.68
C THR A 642 -0.38 -25.03 2.27
N VAL A 643 0.06 -23.79 2.08
CA VAL A 643 -0.01 -23.06 0.82
C VAL A 643 1.36 -22.50 0.42
N LEU A 644 1.70 -22.65 -0.86
CA LEU A 644 2.80 -21.97 -1.51
C LEU A 644 2.35 -20.55 -1.87
N ARG A 645 3.17 -19.54 -1.57
CA ARG A 645 2.98 -18.14 -1.96
C ARG A 645 4.23 -17.66 -2.69
N THR A 646 4.10 -17.45 -3.98
CA THR A 646 5.20 -16.90 -4.80
C THR A 646 5.18 -15.37 -4.78
N ALA A 647 6.25 -14.73 -5.24
CA ALA A 647 6.35 -13.28 -5.40
C ALA A 647 6.92 -12.92 -6.78
N ASN A 648 6.89 -11.63 -7.13
CA ASN A 648 7.40 -11.08 -8.39
C ASN A 648 6.75 -11.67 -9.67
N ASN A 649 5.47 -12.05 -9.62
CA ASN A 649 4.73 -12.39 -10.84
C ASN A 649 4.12 -11.13 -11.45
N LEU A 650 4.70 -10.65 -12.55
CA LEU A 650 4.43 -9.31 -13.10
C LEU A 650 3.14 -9.19 -13.92
N GLY A 651 2.50 -10.29 -14.32
CA GLY A 651 1.44 -10.22 -15.34
C GLY A 651 1.96 -9.52 -16.61
N SER A 652 1.29 -8.45 -17.05
CA SER A 652 1.75 -7.59 -18.15
C SER A 652 2.72 -6.48 -17.74
N LEU A 653 2.88 -6.21 -16.44
CA LEU A 653 3.79 -5.19 -15.90
C LEU A 653 5.26 -5.56 -16.16
N LYS A 654 6.15 -4.60 -15.87
CA LYS A 654 7.59 -4.74 -15.98
C LYS A 654 8.24 -4.26 -14.68
N SER A 655 9.18 -5.05 -14.18
CA SER A 655 10.11 -4.61 -13.12
C SER A 655 11.53 -4.61 -13.67
N VAL A 656 12.09 -3.41 -13.88
CA VAL A 656 13.34 -3.16 -14.61
C VAL A 656 14.14 -2.03 -13.94
N PRO A 657 15.47 -1.95 -14.13
CA PRO A 657 16.26 -0.88 -13.52
C PRO A 657 15.74 0.52 -13.88
N GLY A 658 15.60 1.37 -12.86
CA GLY A 658 15.12 2.74 -12.99
C GLY A 658 13.64 2.87 -12.64
N TYR A 659 12.92 3.71 -13.40
CA TYR A 659 11.47 3.78 -13.22
C TYR A 659 10.81 2.61 -13.96
N ASP A 660 9.84 1.95 -13.32
CA ASP A 660 9.02 0.93 -13.96
C ASP A 660 7.54 1.00 -13.57
N ASP A 661 6.66 0.36 -14.34
CA ASP A 661 5.20 0.37 -14.14
C ASP A 661 4.72 -0.63 -13.08
N SER A 662 5.62 -1.15 -12.25
CA SER A 662 5.32 -2.09 -11.16
C SER A 662 5.66 -1.54 -9.78
N THR A 663 6.70 -0.72 -9.67
CA THR A 663 7.20 -0.15 -8.40
C THR A 663 7.59 1.32 -8.50
N GLY A 664 7.41 1.95 -9.66
CA GLY A 664 7.62 3.38 -9.86
C GLY A 664 9.09 3.76 -9.71
N LEU A 665 9.38 4.76 -8.88
CA LEU A 665 10.74 5.17 -8.52
C LEU A 665 11.45 4.18 -7.59
N GLY A 666 10.73 3.19 -7.05
CA GLY A 666 11.18 2.26 -6.01
C GLY A 666 10.78 2.68 -4.60
N SER A 667 11.43 2.10 -3.59
CA SER A 667 11.12 2.36 -2.17
C SER A 667 12.02 3.43 -1.55
N PRO A 668 11.56 4.22 -0.56
CA PRO A 668 12.35 5.29 0.01
C PRO A 668 13.59 4.74 0.75
N LEU A 669 14.77 5.23 0.39
CA LEU A 669 16.05 4.77 0.93
C LEU A 669 16.45 5.57 2.17
N GLY A 670 15.75 5.39 3.29
CA GLY A 670 16.14 5.88 4.63
C GLY A 670 16.66 7.31 4.72
N LEU A 671 17.85 7.50 5.31
CA LEU A 671 18.45 8.83 5.44
C LEU A 671 18.72 9.51 4.07
N PRO A 672 19.22 8.82 3.02
CA PRO A 672 19.28 9.39 1.67
C PRO A 672 17.96 10.00 1.17
N PHE A 673 16.83 9.31 1.36
CA PHE A 673 15.51 9.83 1.03
C PHE A 673 15.23 11.15 1.77
N LEU A 674 15.40 11.13 3.10
CA LEU A 674 15.15 12.31 3.94
C LEU A 674 16.08 13.48 3.57
N ARG A 675 17.35 13.24 3.23
CA ARG A 675 18.30 14.29 2.85
C ARG A 675 18.00 14.88 1.48
N ALA A 676 17.47 14.09 0.57
CA ALA A 676 17.08 14.59 -0.75
C ALA A 676 15.88 15.54 -0.65
N LEU A 677 14.95 15.28 0.28
CA LEU A 677 13.77 16.12 0.51
C LEU A 677 14.02 17.27 1.48
N ALA A 678 14.88 17.09 2.49
CA ALA A 678 15.26 18.12 3.47
C ALA A 678 16.78 18.40 3.45
N PRO A 679 17.32 18.94 2.34
CA PRO A 679 18.75 19.16 2.19
C PRO A 679 19.29 20.10 3.27
N GLY A 680 20.37 19.68 3.92
CA GLY A 680 21.02 20.46 4.99
C GLY A 680 20.30 20.44 6.35
N SER A 681 19.22 19.66 6.49
CA SER A 681 18.54 19.51 7.78
C SER A 681 19.48 18.94 8.85
N LYS A 682 19.54 19.64 9.99
CA LYS A 682 20.31 19.22 11.17
C LYS A 682 19.60 18.14 11.99
N LEU A 683 18.31 17.90 11.71
CA LEU A 683 17.52 16.87 12.38
C LEU A 683 17.84 15.48 11.84
N ILE A 684 18.30 15.40 10.58
CA ILE A 684 18.72 14.14 9.99
C ILE A 684 20.10 13.80 10.53
N PRO A 685 20.28 12.65 11.20
CA PRO A 685 21.59 12.24 11.67
C PRO A 685 22.60 12.18 10.52
N ALA A 686 23.85 12.51 10.83
CA ALA A 686 24.96 12.14 9.95
C ALA A 686 24.90 10.63 9.72
N ASP A 687 25.34 10.17 8.55
CA ASP A 687 25.49 8.74 8.34
C ASP A 687 26.29 8.19 9.52
N PRO A 688 25.86 7.08 10.15
CA PRO A 688 26.72 6.40 11.08
C PRO A 688 27.99 6.16 10.29
N ALA A 689 29.07 6.88 10.63
CA ALA A 689 30.29 6.93 9.84
C ALA A 689 30.53 5.50 9.40
N VAL A 690 30.50 5.23 8.09
CA VAL A 690 30.68 3.87 7.55
C VAL A 690 31.89 3.36 8.29
N VAL A 691 31.67 2.52 9.29
CA VAL A 691 32.77 1.89 9.98
C VAL A 691 33.19 0.94 8.88
N PRO A 692 34.30 1.22 8.16
CA PRO A 692 34.67 0.40 7.02
C PRO A 692 34.63 -1.01 7.56
N ALA A 693 33.86 -1.90 6.91
CA ALA A 693 33.66 -3.26 7.34
C ALA A 693 35.02 -3.76 7.84
N CYS A 694 35.15 -3.91 9.16
CA CYS A 694 36.43 -4.23 9.77
C CYS A 694 36.77 -5.60 9.20
N THR A 695 37.59 -5.64 8.16
CA THR A 695 38.18 -6.86 7.68
C THR A 695 39.21 -7.16 8.75
N PRO A 696 38.99 -8.15 9.64
CA PRO A 696 40.01 -8.51 10.60
C PRO A 696 41.28 -8.79 9.79
N PRO A 697 42.44 -8.25 10.21
CA PRO A 697 43.66 -8.39 9.43
C PRO A 697 43.89 -9.88 9.18
N ALA A 698 44.10 -10.25 7.91
CA ALA A 698 44.30 -11.63 7.50
C ALA A 698 45.45 -12.32 8.26
N ALA A 699 46.34 -11.53 8.88
CA ALA A 699 47.27 -12.01 9.89
C ALA A 699 47.65 -10.95 10.95
N VAL A 700 47.91 -11.41 12.18
CA VAL A 700 48.46 -10.59 13.28
C VAL A 700 49.90 -11.00 13.57
N ARG A 701 50.82 -10.04 13.67
CA ARG A 701 52.24 -10.27 14.00
C ARG A 701 52.51 -9.92 15.46
N PHE A 702 53.07 -10.87 16.21
CA PHE A 702 53.48 -10.69 17.60
C PHE A 702 54.99 -10.56 17.68
N ALA A 703 55.49 -9.50 18.31
CA ALA A 703 56.88 -9.42 18.73
C ALA A 703 57.05 -10.18 20.05
N LEU A 704 58.08 -11.02 20.14
CA LEU A 704 58.38 -11.80 21.32
C LEU A 704 59.48 -11.09 22.11
N SER A 705 59.13 -10.38 23.19
CA SER A 705 60.13 -9.81 24.10
C SER A 705 60.33 -10.73 25.30
N THR A 706 61.56 -11.18 25.53
CA THR A 706 61.96 -11.73 26.82
C THR A 706 62.26 -10.53 27.71
N GLY A 707 61.44 -10.28 28.73
CA GLY A 707 61.65 -9.21 29.71
C GLY A 707 63.11 -9.19 30.17
N ALA A 708 63.69 -7.99 30.22
CA ALA A 708 65.10 -7.72 30.49
C ALA A 708 65.60 -8.53 31.69
N GLY A 709 66.34 -9.58 31.39
CA GLY A 709 66.88 -10.53 32.35
C GLY A 709 67.73 -11.51 31.57
N ALA A 710 69.05 -11.34 31.66
CA ALA A 710 70.04 -12.07 30.89
C ALA A 710 69.78 -13.60 30.94
N GLY A 711 69.62 -14.22 29.75
CA GLY A 711 69.71 -15.68 29.60
C GLY A 711 68.44 -16.46 29.27
N LYS A 712 67.25 -15.85 29.16
CA LYS A 712 66.03 -16.57 28.73
C LYS A 712 66.01 -16.73 27.20
N ARG A 713 65.95 -17.96 26.68
CA ARG A 713 65.85 -18.25 25.24
C ARG A 713 64.52 -18.94 24.92
N ILE A 714 63.81 -18.43 23.91
CA ILE A 714 62.59 -19.08 23.41
C ILE A 714 63.03 -20.29 22.59
N VAL A 715 62.72 -21.50 23.04
CA VAL A 715 63.13 -22.75 22.37
C VAL A 715 62.01 -23.38 21.55
N SER A 716 60.75 -23.08 21.89
CA SER A 716 59.59 -23.49 21.10
C SER A 716 58.38 -22.58 21.30
N LEU A 717 57.65 -22.32 20.23
CA LEU A 717 56.41 -21.56 20.22
C LEU A 717 55.29 -22.38 19.60
N GLN A 718 54.14 -22.41 20.28
CA GLN A 718 52.90 -22.99 19.78
C GLN A 718 51.77 -21.97 19.81
N VAL A 719 51.02 -21.84 18.72
CA VAL A 719 49.81 -21.01 18.67
C VAL A 719 48.61 -21.89 18.40
N ARG A 720 47.56 -21.70 19.19
CA ARG A 720 46.29 -22.42 19.02
C ARG A 720 45.13 -21.46 18.78
N VAL A 721 44.25 -21.82 17.86
CA VAL A 721 42.97 -21.13 17.63
C VAL A 721 41.86 -22.14 17.94
N GLY A 722 41.11 -21.91 19.03
CA GLY A 722 40.27 -22.95 19.63
C GLY A 722 41.11 -24.18 20.03
N ARG A 723 40.73 -25.37 19.53
CA ARG A 723 41.46 -26.63 19.76
C ARG A 723 42.58 -26.90 18.73
N ALA A 724 42.62 -26.16 17.62
CA ALA A 724 43.56 -26.42 16.52
C ALA A 724 44.93 -25.77 16.77
N LEU A 725 46.02 -26.51 16.55
CA LEU A 725 47.40 -26.00 16.56
C LEU A 725 47.73 -25.41 15.18
N VAL A 726 47.86 -24.08 15.09
CA VAL A 726 48.05 -23.37 13.82
C VAL A 726 49.50 -22.98 13.55
N VAL A 727 50.33 -22.83 14.60
CA VAL A 727 51.77 -22.59 14.48
C VAL A 727 52.51 -23.47 15.47
N ASN A 728 53.57 -24.14 15.01
CA ASN A 728 54.50 -24.90 15.84
C ASN A 728 55.92 -24.67 15.33
N ARG A 729 56.71 -23.86 16.04
CA ARG A 729 58.10 -23.51 15.65
C ARG A 729 59.06 -23.86 16.78
N ARG A 730 60.22 -24.42 16.42
CA ARG A 730 61.34 -24.73 17.32
C ARG A 730 62.62 -24.12 16.76
N GLY A 731 63.46 -23.54 17.60
CA GLY A 731 64.72 -22.94 17.13
C GLY A 731 65.30 -21.92 18.12
N ARG A 732 66.59 -21.60 17.95
CA ARG A 732 67.38 -20.79 18.92
C ARG A 732 67.14 -19.28 18.87
N ARG A 733 66.41 -18.74 17.87
CA ARG A 733 66.17 -17.29 17.68
C ARG A 733 64.77 -17.00 17.12
N LEU A 734 63.73 -17.15 17.94
CA LEU A 734 62.37 -16.72 17.58
C LEU A 734 62.12 -15.31 18.14
N THR A 735 62.05 -14.30 17.28
CA THR A 735 61.85 -12.89 17.66
C THR A 735 60.46 -12.34 17.33
N ALA A 736 59.74 -12.97 16.40
CA ALA A 736 58.35 -12.66 16.09
C ALA A 736 57.62 -13.86 15.46
N VAL A 737 56.28 -13.88 15.54
CA VAL A 737 55.44 -14.83 14.80
C VAL A 737 54.19 -14.16 14.24
N THR A 738 53.83 -14.56 13.02
CA THR A 738 52.62 -14.11 12.30
C THR A 738 51.58 -15.23 12.32
N VAL A 739 50.33 -14.91 12.66
CA VAL A 739 49.22 -15.86 12.78
C VAL A 739 48.08 -15.42 11.88
N LYS A 740 47.63 -16.29 10.97
CA LYS A 740 46.40 -16.04 10.19
C LYS A 740 45.17 -16.36 11.03
N LEU A 741 44.18 -15.48 11.04
CA LEU A 741 42.95 -15.66 11.80
C LEU A 741 41.82 -16.21 10.90
N PRO A 742 41.00 -17.16 11.37
CA PRO A 742 39.75 -17.54 10.70
C PRO A 742 38.76 -16.38 10.72
N LYS A 743 37.95 -16.22 9.67
CA LYS A 743 36.98 -15.11 9.52
C LYS A 743 35.93 -15.06 10.64
N ASP A 744 35.69 -16.16 11.36
CA ASP A 744 34.49 -16.35 12.19
C ASP A 744 34.82 -16.62 13.68
N ARG A 745 36.08 -16.45 14.11
CA ARG A 745 36.51 -16.75 15.51
C ARG A 745 37.32 -15.62 16.14
N PRO A 746 36.73 -14.78 17.01
CA PRO A 746 37.38 -13.58 17.57
C PRO A 746 38.35 -13.86 18.74
N THR A 747 38.59 -15.13 19.11
CA THR A 747 39.45 -15.51 20.26
C THR A 747 40.44 -16.62 19.90
N PHE A 748 41.71 -16.43 20.29
CA PHE A 748 42.79 -17.41 20.13
C PHE A 748 43.76 -17.38 21.32
N SER A 749 44.62 -18.40 21.45
CA SER A 749 45.59 -18.48 22.55
C SER A 749 46.99 -18.79 22.03
N VAL A 750 47.98 -18.06 22.53
CA VAL A 750 49.40 -18.28 22.24
C VAL A 750 50.05 -18.95 23.44
N VAL A 751 50.66 -20.11 23.22
CA VAL A 751 51.41 -20.86 24.23
C VAL A 751 52.90 -20.75 23.91
N ILE A 752 53.63 -20.03 24.75
CA ILE A 752 55.07 -19.83 24.61
C ILE A 752 55.79 -20.73 25.62
N ARG A 753 56.73 -21.54 25.16
CA ARG A 753 57.62 -22.31 26.03
C ARG A 753 59.03 -21.74 25.94
N THR A 754 59.51 -21.21 27.05
CA THR A 754 60.84 -20.63 27.17
C THR A 754 61.73 -21.53 28.01
N ARG A 755 62.98 -21.74 27.58
CA ARG A 755 63.98 -22.44 28.37
C ARG A 755 64.92 -21.39 28.97
N THR A 756 65.03 -21.41 30.28
CA THR A 756 65.96 -20.55 31.02
C THR A 756 67.38 -21.10 30.91
N SER A 757 68.38 -20.28 31.25
CA SER A 757 69.79 -20.67 31.29
C SER A 757 70.07 -21.84 32.25
N SER A 758 69.21 -22.10 33.24
CA SER A 758 69.27 -23.24 34.16
C SER A 758 68.58 -24.52 33.66
N GLY A 759 68.13 -24.57 32.40
CA GLY A 759 67.48 -25.74 31.80
C GLY A 759 65.97 -25.85 32.06
N LEU A 760 65.42 -25.03 32.97
CA LEU A 760 64.00 -25.01 33.32
C LEU A 760 63.13 -24.54 32.15
N VAL A 761 62.06 -25.28 31.83
CA VAL A 761 61.08 -24.92 30.80
C VAL A 761 59.89 -24.22 31.46
N VAL A 762 59.72 -22.92 31.18
CA VAL A 762 58.57 -22.14 31.62
C VAL A 762 57.56 -22.06 30.48
N THR A 763 56.34 -22.53 30.73
CA THR A 763 55.21 -22.37 29.80
C THR A 763 54.39 -21.16 30.21
N SER A 764 54.19 -20.22 29.28
CA SER A 764 53.27 -19.11 29.45
C SER A 764 52.19 -19.17 28.37
N THR A 765 50.93 -19.20 28.78
CA THR A 765 49.79 -19.10 27.87
C THR A 765 49.21 -17.69 27.97
N ARG A 766 48.95 -17.06 26.83
CA ARG A 766 48.19 -15.81 26.76
C ARG A 766 47.03 -15.98 25.79
N THR A 767 45.83 -15.65 26.26
CA THR A 767 44.62 -15.61 25.44
C THR A 767 44.44 -14.19 24.91
N PHE A 768 44.12 -14.10 23.63
CA PHE A 768 43.83 -12.88 22.92
C PHE A 768 42.38 -12.94 22.44
N THR A 769 41.60 -11.94 22.82
CA THR A 769 40.23 -11.75 22.35
C THR A 769 40.19 -10.38 21.71
N GLU A 770 39.78 -10.30 20.45
CA GLU A 770 39.56 -9.03 19.78
C GLU A 770 38.15 -8.53 20.16
N SER A 771 38.09 -7.42 20.88
CA SER A 771 36.83 -6.82 21.35
C SER A 771 36.62 -5.48 20.66
N GLY A 772 35.94 -5.48 19.51
CA GLY A 772 35.42 -4.27 18.86
C GLY A 772 36.46 -3.32 18.28
N CYS A 773 36.13 -2.70 17.15
CA CYS A 773 37.02 -1.83 16.38
C CYS A 773 37.45 -0.57 17.17
N ARG A 774 38.66 -0.59 17.75
CA ARG A 774 39.50 0.60 17.99
C ARG A 774 40.91 0.28 17.52
N ARG A 775 41.54 1.21 16.80
CA ARG A 775 42.99 1.19 16.56
C ARG A 775 43.70 1.06 17.92
N GLY A 776 44.29 -0.11 18.17
CA GLY A 776 45.41 -0.24 19.10
C GLY A 776 45.16 -0.69 20.55
N ALA A 777 44.13 -1.48 20.88
CA ALA A 777 44.04 -2.05 22.23
C ALA A 777 43.77 -3.56 22.25
N VAL A 778 44.84 -4.35 22.35
CA VAL A 778 44.75 -5.76 22.77
C VAL A 778 44.63 -5.78 24.30
N THR A 779 43.50 -6.21 24.84
CA THR A 779 43.36 -6.38 26.30
C THR A 779 44.05 -7.66 26.73
N VAL A 780 45.14 -7.53 27.49
CA VAL A 780 45.95 -8.66 27.95
C VAL A 780 45.59 -9.00 29.40
N LYS A 781 44.80 -10.07 29.63
CA LYS A 781 44.60 -10.61 30.98
C LYS A 781 45.73 -11.60 31.31
N ARG A 782 46.44 -11.38 32.43
CA ARG A 782 47.52 -12.25 32.93
C ARG A 782 46.94 -13.30 33.87
N THR A 783 46.80 -14.54 33.40
CA THR A 783 46.58 -15.71 34.26
C THR A 783 47.92 -16.39 34.49
N THR A 784 48.40 -16.36 35.74
CA THR A 784 49.60 -17.12 36.14
C THR A 784 49.11 -18.40 36.80
N SER A 785 49.18 -19.54 36.12
CA SER A 785 49.09 -20.84 36.79
C SER A 785 50.50 -21.34 37.08
N THR A 786 50.86 -21.37 38.35
CA THR A 786 52.06 -22.07 38.82
C THR A 786 51.65 -23.52 39.05
N LEU A 787 52.02 -24.42 38.15
CA LEU A 787 52.11 -25.84 38.47
C LEU A 787 53.34 -26.01 39.36
N ARG A 788 53.14 -26.18 40.67
CA ARG A 788 54.12 -26.87 41.52
C ARG A 788 53.88 -28.36 41.35
N GLY A 789 54.97 -29.11 41.17
CA GLY A 789 54.96 -30.57 41.21
C GLY A 789 54.64 -31.10 42.61
#